data_AF-A0A0A6PHN6-F1
#
_entry.id   AF-A0A0A6PHN6-F1
#
_cell.length_a   1.000
_cell.length_b   1.000
_cell.length_c   1.000
_cell.angle_alpha   90.00
_cell.angle_beta   90.00
_cell.angle_gamma   90.00
#
_symmetry.space_group_name_H-M   'P 1'
#
loop_
_entity.id
_entity.type
_entity.pdbx_description
1 polymer ?
#
loop_
_entity_poly.entity_id
_entity_poly.type
_entity_poly.pdbx_seq_one_letter_code
_entity_poly.pdbx_strand_id
1 'polypeptide(L)'
;MIFNDSPVEKRRLSVKQILEIEELVRLPDNVHALRLDPLNREGTFPIDKFKIREIGTSQAVIKLLWPKIRFLISRPSAIAIIFSTKWHIYKTNGWSGLVAALLHQSNDTLNYQQWIQSYSTLTKEDKNLISRRIEKLTPLISIVMPVYNTPEEFLRLAIESVITQLYPNWELCIADDASTLPHIRTFLEKYQKKDQRIKIVFREKNGHISAATNSALALATGEFIAMLDHDDELAPDALYRVAEELNNYPKADLIYSDEDKIDENGKRFYPHFKSDWNPDLFYTNNYVCHLFVCRTSLLRSTGGLREGVEGSQDYDLILRCLTKTKPERIRHIPHILYHWRAISGSTALYSQEKDYATKAGAKALTDYFSTTNPAVKVEAGPLATTYKIRYPNPEPKVSLIIPTRNSHKILRICIESILKKTTYKNYEIIVVNNQSDEKESLDYLEEINQQERIQVLDYDKPFNYSALNNFAVNQTEGELIGLVNNDIEVISPEWLEEMVQHAIRPDIGAVGAKLLYPNNTIQHAGVILGLGGVAEHSHKGVFSTHHGYCARLSLVQTLSSVTAACLLVKRKLYEELDGLEEEKLPIAFNDVDFCLRLQDAGYRNLWTPYAVLYHHESISRGTDDSPEKHARFRTEVEYMLSRWGARLENDPYYNPNLNIKKGDFTLAWPPRINKPWRE
;
A
#
# COMPACT_ATOMS: atom_id res chain seq x y z
N MET A 1 -26.42 5.08 -21.81
CA MET A 1 -25.34 5.58 -20.94
C MET A 1 -25.91 6.72 -20.13
N ILE A 2 -26.11 6.54 -18.83
CA ILE A 2 -26.58 7.62 -17.95
C ILE A 2 -25.34 8.40 -17.54
N PHE A 3 -25.20 9.61 -18.07
CA PHE A 3 -24.29 10.63 -17.56
C PHE A 3 -24.69 10.90 -16.12
N ASN A 4 -23.77 10.62 -15.19
CA ASN A 4 -24.03 10.76 -13.77
C ASN A 4 -23.43 12.10 -13.30
N ASP A 5 -23.94 13.19 -13.87
CA ASP A 5 -23.74 14.53 -13.35
C ASP A 5 -24.69 14.74 -12.16
N SER A 6 -24.23 14.35 -10.98
CA SER A 6 -24.68 14.97 -9.74
C SER A 6 -23.71 14.66 -8.60
N PRO A 7 -23.27 15.65 -7.80
CA PRO A 7 -22.49 15.44 -6.59
C PRO A 7 -23.43 14.97 -5.46
N VAL A 8 -24.10 13.82 -5.66
CA VAL A 8 -24.90 13.22 -4.60
C VAL A 8 -23.97 12.31 -3.80
N GLU A 9 -23.56 12.78 -2.62
CA GLU A 9 -22.89 11.94 -1.63
C GLU A 9 -23.89 10.89 -1.13
N LYS A 10 -23.79 9.66 -1.66
CA LYS A 10 -24.69 8.56 -1.29
C LYS A 10 -24.16 7.83 -0.06
N ARG A 11 -24.80 8.04 1.09
CA ARG A 11 -24.57 7.25 2.31
C ARG A 11 -25.59 6.12 2.38
N ARG A 12 -25.13 4.87 2.49
CA ARG A 12 -25.97 3.67 2.56
C ARG A 12 -25.98 3.11 3.97
N LEU A 13 -27.17 2.90 4.52
CA LEU A 13 -27.39 2.21 5.78
C LEU A 13 -28.16 0.92 5.48
N SER A 14 -27.57 -0.24 5.77
CA SER A 14 -28.25 -1.53 5.59
C SER A 14 -28.85 -1.98 6.91
N VAL A 15 -30.15 -2.28 6.91
CA VAL A 15 -30.90 -2.73 8.09
C VAL A 15 -31.55 -4.08 7.77
N LYS A 16 -31.42 -5.07 8.65
CA LYS A 16 -32.08 -6.38 8.51
C LYS A 16 -33.03 -6.76 9.64
N GLN A 17 -33.14 -6.00 10.74
CA GLN A 17 -34.19 -6.17 11.76
C GLN A 17 -34.23 -4.99 12.74
N ILE A 18 -35.39 -4.80 13.37
CA ILE A 18 -35.84 -3.66 14.18
C ILE A 18 -34.79 -3.21 15.22
N LEU A 19 -34.20 -2.03 15.03
CA LEU A 19 -33.35 -1.33 16.00
C LEU A 19 -33.49 0.20 15.82
N GLU A 20 -33.41 0.93 16.94
CA GLU A 20 -33.20 2.39 16.96
C GLU A 20 -31.77 2.68 16.48
N ILE A 21 -31.63 3.46 15.39
CA ILE A 21 -30.34 3.84 14.82
C ILE A 21 -30.07 5.30 15.19
N GLU A 22 -29.07 5.53 16.04
CA GLU A 22 -28.54 6.87 16.31
C GLU A 22 -27.16 6.99 15.66
N GLU A 23 -27.07 7.77 14.57
CA GLU A 23 -25.83 7.94 13.81
C GLU A 23 -25.47 9.42 13.67
N LEU A 24 -24.17 9.70 13.64
CA LEU A 24 -23.63 11.02 13.37
C LEU A 24 -23.18 11.14 11.92
N VAL A 25 -23.65 12.19 11.27
CA VAL A 25 -23.36 12.51 9.87
C VAL A 25 -22.85 13.94 9.79
N ARG A 26 -21.73 14.15 9.11
CA ARG A 26 -21.34 15.49 8.65
C ARG A 26 -21.92 15.68 7.27
N LEU A 27 -22.75 16.71 7.12
CA LEU A 27 -23.28 17.11 5.82
C LEU A 27 -22.30 18.13 5.19
N PRO A 28 -22.07 18.08 3.87
CA PRO A 28 -21.40 19.16 3.15
C PRO A 28 -22.05 20.52 3.40
N ASP A 29 -21.27 21.60 3.35
CA ASP A 29 -21.75 22.96 3.65
C ASP A 29 -22.80 23.47 2.62
N ASN A 30 -22.93 22.79 1.48
CA ASN A 30 -23.87 23.07 0.40
C ASN A 30 -25.05 22.07 0.32
N VAL A 31 -25.35 21.33 1.39
CA VAL A 31 -26.52 20.44 1.40
C VAL A 31 -27.81 21.25 1.51
N HIS A 32 -28.64 21.17 0.47
CA HIS A 32 -29.96 21.83 0.43
C HIS A 32 -31.13 20.87 0.66
N ALA A 33 -30.91 19.56 0.51
CA ALA A 33 -31.94 18.54 0.70
C ALA A 33 -31.34 17.19 1.10
N LEU A 34 -32.11 16.39 1.82
CA LEU A 34 -31.78 15.01 2.16
C LEU A 34 -32.82 14.07 1.54
N ARG A 35 -32.36 13.00 0.90
CA ARG A 35 -33.22 11.95 0.35
C ARG A 35 -32.96 10.64 1.07
N LEU A 36 -34.03 10.00 1.53
CA LEU A 36 -33.98 8.67 2.15
C LEU A 36 -34.38 7.63 1.11
N ASP A 37 -33.46 6.73 0.75
CA ASP A 37 -33.67 5.62 -0.18
C ASP A 37 -33.57 4.28 0.59
N PRO A 38 -34.65 3.81 1.24
CA PRO A 38 -34.58 2.70 2.21
C PRO A 38 -34.55 1.31 1.55
N LEU A 39 -34.90 1.21 0.27
CA LEU A 39 -34.91 -0.03 -0.49
C LEU A 39 -34.19 0.15 -1.82
N ASN A 40 -33.35 -0.81 -2.20
CA ASN A 40 -32.66 -0.83 -3.50
C ASN A 40 -33.46 -1.57 -4.60
N ARG A 41 -34.71 -1.94 -4.30
CA ARG A 41 -35.69 -2.62 -5.17
C ARG A 41 -37.10 -2.23 -4.74
N GLU A 42 -38.11 -2.47 -5.58
CA GLU A 42 -39.50 -2.27 -5.19
C GLU A 42 -39.86 -3.10 -3.94
N GLY A 43 -40.57 -2.49 -3.00
CA GLY A 43 -41.00 -3.10 -1.75
C GLY A 43 -41.56 -2.06 -0.77
N THR A 44 -41.96 -2.51 0.42
CA THR A 44 -42.49 -1.67 1.49
C THR A 44 -41.59 -1.71 2.73
N PHE A 45 -41.53 -0.60 3.47
CA PHE A 45 -40.81 -0.48 4.74
C PHE A 45 -41.60 0.43 5.69
N PRO A 46 -41.64 0.14 7.01
CA PRO A 46 -42.18 1.05 8.01
C PRO A 46 -41.05 1.84 8.71
N ILE A 47 -41.33 3.10 9.07
CA ILE A 47 -40.50 3.90 9.99
C ILE A 47 -41.41 4.46 11.08
N ASP A 48 -41.19 4.04 12.32
CA ASP A 48 -41.99 4.51 13.45
C ASP A 48 -41.53 5.90 13.94
N LYS A 49 -40.24 6.19 13.83
CA LYS A 49 -39.64 7.45 14.28
C LYS A 49 -38.42 7.81 13.45
N PHE A 50 -38.42 9.01 12.88
CA PHE A 50 -37.27 9.59 12.19
C PHE A 50 -36.99 10.98 12.76
N LYS A 51 -35.79 11.19 13.30
CA LYS A 51 -35.39 12.48 13.86
C LYS A 51 -33.97 12.82 13.43
N ILE A 52 -33.83 13.95 12.75
CA ILE A 52 -32.54 14.58 12.50
C ILE A 52 -32.42 15.76 13.46
N ARG A 53 -31.28 15.88 14.12
CA ARG A 53 -30.96 17.03 14.96
C ARG A 53 -29.56 17.50 14.63
N GLU A 54 -29.44 18.78 14.32
CA GLU A 54 -28.14 19.44 14.26
C GLU A 54 -27.52 19.49 15.66
N ILE A 55 -26.25 19.13 15.76
CA ILE A 55 -25.49 19.25 16.99
C ILE A 55 -24.20 20.03 16.73
N GLY A 56 -23.76 20.79 17.73
CA GLY A 56 -22.50 21.53 17.62
C GLY A 56 -21.29 20.60 17.53
N THR A 57 -20.20 21.09 16.95
CA THR A 57 -18.94 20.35 16.77
C THR A 57 -18.40 19.78 18.08
N SER A 58 -18.46 20.52 19.18
CA SER A 58 -18.05 20.05 20.52
C SER A 58 -18.91 18.88 21.02
N GLN A 59 -20.23 18.94 20.81
CA GLN A 59 -21.13 17.84 21.16
C GLN A 59 -20.90 16.61 20.28
N ALA A 60 -20.58 16.79 19.00
CA ALA A 60 -20.22 15.70 18.10
C ALA A 60 -18.92 15.00 18.55
N VAL A 61 -17.88 15.76 18.91
CA VAL A 61 -16.64 15.21 19.48
C VAL A 61 -16.95 14.43 20.76
N ILE A 62 -17.73 15.01 21.67
CA ILE A 62 -18.11 14.33 22.91
C ILE A 62 -18.83 13.03 22.57
N LYS A 63 -19.86 13.02 21.73
CA LYS A 63 -20.58 11.79 21.37
C LYS A 63 -19.68 10.73 20.72
N LEU A 64 -18.78 11.12 19.81
CA LEU A 64 -17.85 10.20 19.14
C LEU A 64 -16.76 9.65 20.07
N LEU A 65 -16.36 10.43 21.08
CA LEU A 65 -15.35 10.04 22.05
C LEU A 65 -15.96 9.45 23.33
N TRP A 66 -17.23 9.68 23.64
CA TRP A 66 -17.88 9.31 24.90
C TRP A 66 -17.78 7.82 25.22
N PRO A 67 -17.97 6.89 24.26
CA PRO A 67 -17.73 5.46 24.52
C PRO A 67 -16.29 5.18 24.94
N LYS A 68 -15.32 5.90 24.36
CA LYS A 68 -13.88 5.78 24.67
C LYS A 68 -13.50 6.50 25.98
N ILE A 69 -14.16 7.62 26.32
CA ILE A 69 -13.95 8.36 27.57
C ILE A 69 -14.50 7.57 28.77
N ARG A 70 -15.67 6.94 28.64
CA ARG A 70 -16.22 6.02 29.65
C ARG A 70 -15.27 4.85 29.95
N PHE A 71 -14.57 4.38 28.93
CA PHE A 71 -13.53 3.34 29.02
C PHE A 71 -12.19 3.87 29.58
N LEU A 72 -11.84 5.13 29.36
CA LEU A 72 -10.62 5.76 29.90
C LEU A 72 -10.73 6.12 31.39
N ILE A 73 -11.95 6.34 31.90
CA ILE A 73 -12.21 6.59 33.33
C ILE A 73 -11.86 5.36 34.19
N SER A 74 -11.74 4.16 33.60
CA SER A 74 -11.31 2.95 34.32
C SER A 74 -9.81 2.62 34.18
N ARG A 75 -9.02 3.33 33.33
CA ARG A 75 -7.58 3.04 33.11
C ARG A 75 -6.76 4.31 32.69
N PRO A 76 -6.07 4.97 33.63
CA PRO A 76 -5.41 6.28 33.40
C PRO A 76 -4.20 6.28 32.44
N SER A 77 -3.57 5.13 32.17
CA SER A 77 -2.31 5.05 31.41
C SER A 77 -2.47 5.07 29.88
N ALA A 78 -3.68 4.92 29.33
CA ALA A 78 -3.95 4.93 27.89
C ALA A 78 -4.19 6.33 27.28
N ILE A 79 -4.08 7.39 28.10
CA ILE A 79 -4.42 8.77 27.73
C ILE A 79 -3.36 9.40 26.80
N ALA A 80 -2.07 9.10 26.94
CA ALA A 80 -1.02 9.92 26.31
C ALA A 80 -0.89 9.77 24.78
N ILE A 81 -1.15 8.58 24.21
CA ILE A 81 -0.85 8.30 22.79
C ILE A 81 -2.01 8.65 21.86
N ILE A 82 -3.25 8.31 22.24
CA ILE A 82 -4.48 8.69 21.49
C ILE A 82 -4.64 10.20 21.45
N PHE A 83 -4.20 10.90 22.50
CA PHE A 83 -4.19 12.35 22.51
C PHE A 83 -3.14 12.91 21.55
N SER A 84 -1.93 12.36 21.40
CA SER A 84 -0.90 12.98 20.55
C SER A 84 -1.29 13.16 19.06
N THR A 85 -1.84 12.13 18.42
CA THR A 85 -2.25 12.18 17.00
C THR A 85 -3.52 13.02 16.81
N LYS A 86 -4.47 12.92 17.74
CA LYS A 86 -5.73 13.70 17.69
C LYS A 86 -5.52 15.16 18.09
N TRP A 87 -4.58 15.42 18.99
CA TRP A 87 -4.12 16.75 19.39
C TRP A 87 -3.35 17.43 18.26
N HIS A 88 -2.56 16.68 17.49
CA HIS A 88 -1.93 17.19 16.28
C HIS A 88 -2.98 17.61 15.24
N ILE A 89 -3.93 16.72 14.90
CA ILE A 89 -5.05 17.03 13.98
C ILE A 89 -5.89 18.21 14.49
N TYR A 90 -6.12 18.29 15.80
CA TYR A 90 -6.80 19.42 16.43
C TYR A 90 -6.00 20.72 16.33
N LYS A 91 -4.67 20.68 16.58
CA LYS A 91 -3.80 21.85 16.46
C LYS A 91 -3.71 22.38 15.02
N THR A 92 -3.76 21.50 14.03
CA THR A 92 -3.64 21.90 12.61
C THR A 92 -4.98 22.26 11.98
N ASN A 93 -6.06 21.53 12.30
CA ASN A 93 -7.34 21.59 11.59
C ASN A 93 -8.55 21.91 12.51
N GLY A 94 -8.32 22.22 13.78
CA GLY A 94 -9.35 22.56 14.75
C GLY A 94 -10.32 21.42 15.08
N TRP A 95 -11.42 21.78 15.76
CA TRP A 95 -12.45 20.82 16.18
C TRP A 95 -13.18 20.15 15.01
N SER A 96 -13.37 20.87 13.89
CA SER A 96 -14.03 20.35 12.69
C SER A 96 -13.21 19.26 12.00
N GLY A 97 -11.88 19.44 11.90
CA GLY A 97 -10.96 18.42 11.38
C GLY A 97 -10.92 17.16 12.24
N LEU A 98 -10.96 17.32 13.58
CA LEU A 98 -11.04 16.19 14.50
C LEU A 98 -12.36 15.42 14.37
N VAL A 99 -13.50 16.10 14.26
CA VAL A 99 -14.82 15.46 14.04
C VAL A 99 -14.82 14.68 12.72
N ALA A 100 -14.30 15.25 11.63
CA ALA A 100 -14.22 14.57 10.34
C ALA A 100 -13.41 13.27 10.43
N ALA A 101 -12.23 13.31 11.06
CA ALA A 101 -11.39 12.12 11.25
C ALA A 101 -12.07 11.04 12.11
N LEU A 102 -12.76 11.42 13.18
CA LEU A 102 -13.48 10.49 14.05
C LEU A 102 -14.71 9.87 13.37
N LEU A 103 -15.45 10.66 12.59
CA LEU A 103 -16.58 10.16 11.79
C LEU A 103 -16.11 9.21 10.71
N HIS A 104 -15.02 9.53 10.00
CA HIS A 104 -14.43 8.66 9.01
C HIS A 104 -14.03 7.31 9.62
N GLN A 105 -13.31 7.32 10.76
CA GLN A 105 -12.92 6.10 11.47
C GLN A 105 -14.13 5.24 11.91
N SER A 106 -15.19 5.89 12.43
CA SER A 106 -16.42 5.19 12.83
C SER A 106 -17.13 4.56 11.64
N ASN A 107 -17.22 5.31 10.53
CA ASN A 107 -17.85 4.87 9.30
C ASN A 107 -17.08 3.72 8.65
N ASP A 108 -15.75 3.79 8.60
CA ASP A 108 -14.90 2.71 8.06
C ASP A 108 -15.14 1.41 8.82
N THR A 109 -15.28 1.49 10.14
CA THR A 109 -15.54 0.32 10.98
C THR A 109 -16.92 -0.30 10.68
N LEU A 110 -17.97 0.51 10.56
CA LEU A 110 -19.32 0.02 10.22
C LEU A 110 -19.38 -0.55 8.80
N ASN A 111 -18.76 0.14 7.84
CA ASN A 111 -18.66 -0.27 6.45
C ASN A 111 -17.92 -1.61 6.33
N TYR A 112 -16.84 -1.79 7.10
CA TYR A 112 -16.08 -3.03 7.11
C TYR A 112 -16.87 -4.21 7.69
N GLN A 113 -17.65 -4.02 8.75
CA GLN A 113 -18.51 -5.08 9.29
C GLN A 113 -19.54 -5.58 8.27
N GLN A 114 -20.16 -4.67 7.53
CA GLN A 114 -21.08 -5.04 6.44
C GLN A 114 -20.35 -5.76 5.30
N TRP A 115 -19.12 -5.33 5.01
CA TRP A 115 -18.29 -5.94 3.97
C TRP A 115 -17.93 -7.38 4.34
N ILE A 116 -17.53 -7.62 5.59
CA ILE A 116 -17.27 -8.96 6.13
C ILE A 116 -18.49 -9.85 5.93
N GLN A 117 -19.66 -9.40 6.39
CA GLN A 117 -20.91 -10.16 6.28
C GLN A 117 -21.27 -10.51 4.84
N SER A 118 -20.97 -9.62 3.89
CA SER A 118 -21.33 -9.78 2.48
C SER A 118 -20.35 -10.66 1.71
N TYR A 119 -19.03 -10.56 2.01
CA TYR A 119 -17.99 -11.12 1.14
C TYR A 119 -16.99 -12.02 1.86
N SER A 120 -16.67 -11.76 3.13
CA SER A 120 -15.68 -12.53 3.89
C SER A 120 -16.28 -13.70 4.67
N THR A 121 -17.56 -13.63 5.06
CA THR A 121 -18.21 -14.70 5.83
C THR A 121 -18.51 -15.91 4.94
N LEU A 122 -18.02 -17.08 5.36
CA LEU A 122 -18.30 -18.36 4.69
C LEU A 122 -19.72 -18.83 4.98
N THR A 123 -20.48 -19.11 3.93
CA THR A 123 -21.79 -19.75 4.05
C THR A 123 -21.64 -21.25 4.34
N LYS A 124 -22.74 -21.92 4.72
CA LYS A 124 -22.77 -23.39 4.84
C LYS A 124 -22.41 -24.07 3.51
N GLU A 125 -22.86 -23.50 2.40
CA GLU A 125 -22.52 -23.97 1.05
C GLU A 125 -21.03 -23.80 0.75
N ASP A 126 -20.43 -22.64 1.07
CA ASP A 126 -18.99 -22.42 0.93
C ASP A 126 -18.19 -23.49 1.67
N LYS A 127 -18.55 -23.78 2.93
CA LYS A 127 -17.89 -24.83 3.74
C LYS A 127 -18.03 -26.23 3.12
N ASN A 128 -19.19 -26.56 2.57
CA ASN A 128 -19.41 -27.85 1.91
C ASN A 128 -18.56 -28.00 0.63
N LEU A 129 -18.44 -26.93 -0.16
CA LEU A 129 -17.62 -26.94 -1.38
C LEU A 129 -16.13 -27.04 -1.04
N ILE A 130 -15.66 -26.28 -0.05
CA ILE A 130 -14.29 -26.37 0.48
C ILE A 130 -13.99 -27.80 0.95
N SER A 131 -14.90 -28.42 1.70
CA SER A 131 -14.72 -29.79 2.21
C SER A 131 -14.46 -30.82 1.10
N ARG A 132 -15.11 -30.67 -0.06
CA ARG A 132 -14.89 -31.56 -1.23
C ARG A 132 -13.53 -31.34 -1.91
N ARG A 133 -12.97 -30.14 -1.80
CA ARG A 133 -11.67 -29.80 -2.41
C ARG A 133 -10.49 -30.23 -1.54
N ILE A 134 -10.67 -30.21 -0.22
CA ILE A 134 -9.65 -30.58 0.76
C ILE A 134 -9.07 -31.98 0.52
N GLU A 135 -9.88 -32.94 0.03
CA GLU A 135 -9.42 -34.32 -0.21
C GLU A 135 -8.22 -34.41 -1.16
N LYS A 136 -8.00 -33.40 -2.01
CA LYS A 136 -6.89 -33.34 -2.97
C LYS A 136 -5.66 -32.62 -2.42
N LEU A 137 -5.77 -31.98 -1.26
CA LEU A 137 -4.73 -31.19 -0.64
C LEU A 137 -3.94 -32.05 0.34
N THR A 138 -2.62 -31.96 0.27
CA THR A 138 -1.67 -32.80 1.02
C THR A 138 -0.63 -32.06 1.88
N PRO A 139 -0.34 -30.75 1.74
CA PRO A 139 0.68 -30.11 2.56
C PRO A 139 0.39 -30.17 4.07
N LEU A 140 1.33 -30.67 4.88
CA LEU A 140 1.25 -30.54 6.34
C LEU A 140 1.78 -29.18 6.76
N ILE A 141 0.95 -28.39 7.43
CA ILE A 141 1.30 -27.06 7.94
C ILE A 141 1.51 -27.14 9.45
N SER A 142 2.72 -26.84 9.92
CA SER A 142 3.02 -26.68 11.35
C SER A 142 2.83 -25.24 11.77
N ILE A 143 1.89 -24.98 12.67
CA ILE A 143 1.69 -23.67 13.27
C ILE A 143 2.62 -23.57 14.49
N VAL A 144 3.49 -22.58 14.53
CA VAL A 144 4.38 -22.33 15.68
C VAL A 144 3.84 -21.17 16.51
N MET A 145 3.70 -21.40 17.81
CA MET A 145 3.08 -20.44 18.74
C MET A 145 3.89 -20.34 20.04
N PRO A 146 4.74 -19.30 20.19
CA PRO A 146 5.36 -18.99 21.48
C PRO A 146 4.29 -18.45 22.46
N VAL A 147 4.33 -18.86 23.72
CA VAL A 147 3.35 -18.47 24.76
C VAL A 147 4.08 -17.89 25.96
N TYR A 148 3.63 -16.73 26.44
CA TYR A 148 4.11 -16.17 27.71
C TYR A 148 3.02 -15.36 28.42
N ASN A 149 2.56 -15.85 29.58
CA ASN A 149 1.64 -15.13 30.47
C ASN A 149 0.35 -14.61 29.82
N THR A 150 -0.16 -15.31 28.80
CA THR A 150 -1.37 -14.93 28.08
C THR A 150 -2.63 -15.11 28.93
N PRO A 151 -3.57 -14.15 28.94
CA PRO A 151 -4.90 -14.37 29.53
C PRO A 151 -5.57 -15.61 28.93
N GLU A 152 -6.19 -16.43 29.79
CA GLU A 152 -6.77 -17.72 29.38
C GLU A 152 -7.80 -17.57 28.24
N GLU A 153 -8.58 -16.49 28.25
CA GLU A 153 -9.58 -16.20 27.22
C GLU A 153 -8.97 -16.07 25.81
N PHE A 154 -7.86 -15.35 25.69
CA PHE A 154 -7.22 -15.09 24.39
C PHE A 154 -6.42 -16.31 23.93
N LEU A 155 -5.73 -16.99 24.84
CA LEU A 155 -5.05 -18.24 24.53
C LEU A 155 -6.03 -19.32 24.07
N ARG A 156 -7.23 -19.36 24.67
CA ARG A 156 -8.33 -20.23 24.22
C ARG A 156 -8.77 -19.89 22.80
N LEU A 157 -9.02 -18.62 22.51
CA LEU A 157 -9.45 -18.19 21.18
C LEU A 157 -8.40 -18.52 20.13
N ALA A 158 -7.12 -18.28 20.41
CA ALA A 158 -6.01 -18.62 19.52
C ALA A 158 -5.97 -20.12 19.20
N ILE A 159 -5.94 -20.98 20.23
CA ILE A 159 -5.89 -22.45 20.02
C ILE A 159 -7.15 -22.97 19.33
N GLU A 160 -8.34 -22.52 19.72
CA GLU A 160 -9.59 -22.98 19.09
C GLU A 160 -9.70 -22.48 17.64
N SER A 161 -9.11 -21.33 17.28
CA SER A 161 -9.04 -20.86 15.89
C SER A 161 -8.25 -21.81 14.99
N VAL A 162 -7.26 -22.52 15.53
CA VAL A 162 -6.50 -23.57 14.83
C VAL A 162 -7.27 -24.89 14.81
N ILE A 163 -7.84 -25.31 15.95
CA ILE A 163 -8.59 -26.57 16.06
C ILE A 163 -9.75 -26.63 15.07
N THR A 164 -10.42 -25.49 14.86
CA THR A 164 -11.63 -25.38 14.05
C THR A 164 -11.37 -25.07 12.57
N GLN A 165 -10.11 -25.06 12.13
CA GLN A 165 -9.75 -24.88 10.73
C GLN A 165 -10.42 -25.93 9.84
N LEU A 166 -10.90 -25.49 8.68
CA LEU A 166 -11.54 -26.40 7.72
C LEU A 166 -10.54 -27.43 7.17
N TYR A 167 -9.29 -27.01 6.94
CA TYR A 167 -8.23 -27.90 6.50
C TYR A 167 -7.71 -28.75 7.68
N PRO A 168 -7.66 -30.08 7.59
CA PRO A 168 -7.36 -30.94 8.73
C PRO A 168 -5.88 -31.27 8.92
N ASN A 169 -5.05 -31.11 7.88
CA ASN A 169 -3.65 -31.56 7.88
C ASN A 169 -2.72 -30.49 8.44
N TRP A 170 -2.77 -30.32 9.76
CA TRP A 170 -1.96 -29.38 10.51
C TRP A 170 -1.48 -29.97 11.82
N GLU A 171 -0.48 -29.32 12.41
CA GLU A 171 -0.07 -29.52 13.78
C GLU A 171 0.20 -28.17 14.46
N LEU A 172 -0.08 -28.08 15.76
CA LEU A 172 0.14 -26.87 16.53
C LEU A 172 1.31 -27.11 17.49
N CYS A 173 2.41 -26.43 17.25
CA CYS A 173 3.65 -26.52 18.02
C CYS A 173 3.75 -25.33 18.96
N ILE A 174 3.59 -25.58 20.26
CA ILE A 174 3.53 -24.56 21.30
C ILE A 174 4.81 -24.60 22.13
N ALA A 175 5.41 -23.43 22.37
CA ALA A 175 6.48 -23.29 23.36
C ALA A 175 6.04 -22.32 24.45
N ASP A 176 5.79 -22.84 25.65
CA ASP A 176 5.59 -22.02 26.84
C ASP A 176 6.96 -21.49 27.32
N ASP A 177 7.15 -20.18 27.25
CA ASP A 177 8.41 -19.48 27.54
C ASP A 177 8.57 -19.17 29.03
N ALA A 178 8.44 -20.22 29.85
CA ALA A 178 8.47 -20.15 31.31
C ALA A 178 7.41 -19.17 31.86
N SER A 179 6.14 -19.31 31.44
CA SER A 179 5.04 -18.52 31.99
C SER A 179 4.97 -18.61 33.52
N THR A 180 4.79 -17.47 34.16
CA THR A 180 4.62 -17.35 35.61
C THR A 180 3.16 -17.53 36.04
N LEU A 181 2.20 -17.40 35.12
CA LEU A 181 0.79 -17.57 35.42
C LEU A 181 0.44 -19.07 35.58
N PRO A 182 -0.06 -19.50 36.76
CA PRO A 182 -0.24 -20.93 37.06
C PRO A 182 -1.22 -21.67 36.14
N HIS A 183 -2.16 -20.96 35.51
CA HIS A 183 -3.17 -21.58 34.65
C HIS A 183 -2.58 -22.08 33.33
N ILE A 184 -1.52 -21.45 32.80
CA ILE A 184 -0.99 -21.72 31.45
C ILE A 184 -0.63 -23.18 31.27
N ARG A 185 0.17 -23.74 32.17
CA ARG A 185 0.61 -25.14 32.07
C ARG A 185 -0.55 -26.12 32.08
N THR A 186 -1.41 -26.04 33.09
CA THR A 186 -2.60 -26.90 33.22
C THR A 186 -3.53 -26.77 32.02
N PHE A 187 -3.67 -25.54 31.50
CA PHE A 187 -4.48 -25.23 30.33
C PHE A 187 -3.92 -25.87 29.06
N LEU A 188 -2.63 -25.71 28.78
CA LEU A 188 -1.98 -26.27 27.60
C LEU A 188 -1.98 -27.81 27.65
N GLU A 189 -1.67 -28.42 28.79
CA GLU A 189 -1.74 -29.89 28.98
C GLU A 189 -3.15 -30.44 28.73
N LYS A 190 -4.20 -29.69 29.09
CA LYS A 190 -5.59 -30.06 28.79
C LYS A 190 -5.85 -30.10 27.28
N TYR A 191 -5.34 -29.12 26.53
CA TYR A 191 -5.51 -29.07 25.08
C TYR A 191 -4.74 -30.16 24.34
N GLN A 192 -3.51 -30.46 24.76
CA GLN A 192 -2.73 -31.58 24.21
C GLN A 192 -3.41 -32.94 24.43
N LYS A 193 -4.11 -33.13 25.56
CA LYS A 193 -4.93 -34.34 25.77
C LYS A 193 -6.17 -34.38 24.87
N LYS A 194 -6.73 -33.21 24.53
CA LYS A 194 -7.95 -33.06 23.69
C LYS A 194 -7.65 -33.32 22.21
N ASP A 195 -6.50 -32.90 21.71
CA ASP A 195 -6.11 -33.05 20.30
C ASP A 195 -4.63 -33.41 20.17
N GLN A 196 -4.35 -34.60 19.62
CA GLN A 196 -2.98 -35.15 19.50
C GLN A 196 -2.11 -34.39 18.50
N ARG A 197 -2.70 -33.52 17.66
CA ARG A 197 -1.96 -32.63 16.75
C ARG A 197 -1.29 -31.47 17.49
N ILE A 198 -1.62 -31.26 18.77
CA ILE A 198 -1.03 -30.21 19.61
C ILE A 198 0.21 -30.77 20.32
N LYS A 199 1.37 -30.20 20.00
CA LYS A 199 2.67 -30.52 20.57
C LYS A 199 3.12 -29.35 21.45
N ILE A 200 3.62 -29.63 22.65
CA ILE A 200 4.00 -28.59 23.61
C ILE A 200 5.40 -28.86 24.16
N VAL A 201 6.20 -27.81 24.29
CA VAL A 201 7.42 -27.77 25.09
C VAL A 201 7.31 -26.69 26.17
N PHE A 202 7.72 -27.03 27.39
CA PHE A 202 7.80 -26.09 28.50
C PHE A 202 9.26 -25.70 28.71
N ARG A 203 9.60 -24.44 28.47
CA ARG A 203 10.95 -23.93 28.66
C ARG A 203 11.21 -23.69 30.16
N GLU A 204 12.43 -23.97 30.60
CA GLU A 204 12.84 -23.74 32.00
C GLU A 204 13.16 -22.27 32.30
N LYS A 205 13.49 -21.50 31.26
CA LYS A 205 13.88 -20.09 31.36
C LYS A 205 13.19 -19.30 30.25
N ASN A 206 12.73 -18.10 30.61
CA ASN A 206 12.22 -17.14 29.65
C ASN A 206 13.39 -16.70 28.73
N GLY A 207 13.24 -16.89 27.43
CA GLY A 207 14.20 -16.42 26.42
C GLY A 207 13.57 -15.55 25.35
N HIS A 208 12.43 -14.94 25.67
CA HIS A 208 11.66 -14.07 24.80
C HIS A 208 11.21 -14.75 23.48
N ILE A 209 10.65 -13.94 22.59
CA ILE A 209 9.94 -14.39 21.40
C ILE A 209 10.81 -15.24 20.46
N SER A 210 12.08 -14.86 20.22
CA SER A 210 12.95 -15.58 19.28
C SER A 210 13.30 -16.98 19.76
N ALA A 211 13.76 -17.13 21.01
CA ALA A 211 14.14 -18.44 21.54
C ALA A 211 12.90 -19.32 21.75
N ALA A 212 11.79 -18.76 22.24
CA ALA A 212 10.53 -19.47 22.40
C ALA A 212 10.02 -20.03 21.06
N THR A 213 9.99 -19.19 20.02
CA THR A 213 9.56 -19.62 18.68
C THR A 213 10.48 -20.69 18.11
N ASN A 214 11.80 -20.59 18.31
CA ASN A 214 12.73 -21.64 17.91
C ASN A 214 12.48 -22.98 18.64
N SER A 215 12.01 -22.94 19.89
CA SER A 215 11.64 -24.16 20.64
C SER A 215 10.37 -24.79 20.08
N ALA A 216 9.38 -23.97 19.70
CA ALA A 216 8.19 -24.45 18.99
C ALA A 216 8.56 -25.02 17.61
N LEU A 217 9.45 -24.35 16.88
CA LEU A 217 9.95 -24.79 15.57
C LEU A 217 10.65 -26.15 15.63
N ALA A 218 11.32 -26.48 16.74
CA ALA A 218 11.96 -27.78 16.95
C ALA A 218 10.95 -28.94 17.02
N LEU A 219 9.70 -28.68 17.41
CA LEU A 219 8.61 -29.66 17.43
C LEU A 219 7.99 -29.89 16.03
N ALA A 220 8.18 -28.94 15.12
CA ALA A 220 7.54 -28.92 13.81
C ALA A 220 8.11 -29.99 12.87
N THR A 221 7.21 -30.67 12.17
CA THR A 221 7.44 -31.77 11.23
C THR A 221 6.78 -31.54 9.87
N GLY A 222 5.95 -30.51 9.74
CA GLY A 222 5.31 -30.10 8.50
C GLY A 222 6.28 -29.59 7.45
N GLU A 223 5.86 -29.66 6.20
CA GLU A 223 6.61 -29.13 5.05
C GLU A 223 6.65 -27.59 5.09
N PHE A 224 5.66 -26.97 5.74
CA PHE A 224 5.53 -25.53 5.88
C PHE A 224 5.29 -25.14 7.33
N ILE A 225 5.85 -23.99 7.71
CA ILE A 225 5.70 -23.35 9.02
C ILE A 225 4.81 -22.13 8.87
N ALA A 226 3.76 -22.03 9.68
CA ALA A 226 2.91 -20.86 9.82
C ALA A 226 3.13 -20.21 11.19
N MET A 227 3.27 -18.88 11.24
CA MET A 227 3.44 -18.14 12.49
C MET A 227 2.07 -17.73 13.07
N LEU A 228 1.88 -17.93 14.38
CA LEU A 228 0.69 -17.47 15.10
C LEU A 228 1.08 -16.96 16.49
N ASP A 229 0.66 -15.75 16.82
CA ASP A 229 0.81 -15.21 18.17
C ASP A 229 -0.25 -15.77 19.11
N HIS A 230 0.11 -15.95 20.38
CA HIS A 230 -0.68 -16.66 21.38
C HIS A 230 -2.02 -16.00 21.76
N ASP A 231 -2.24 -14.76 21.34
CA ASP A 231 -3.46 -13.99 21.54
C ASP A 231 -4.20 -13.66 20.24
N ASP A 232 -3.70 -14.08 19.08
CA ASP A 232 -4.30 -13.80 17.79
C ASP A 232 -5.15 -14.96 17.27
N GLU A 233 -5.97 -14.71 16.24
CA GLU A 233 -6.87 -15.71 15.66
C GLU A 233 -6.62 -15.88 14.16
N LEU A 234 -6.69 -17.12 13.68
CA LEU A 234 -6.73 -17.42 12.24
C LEU A 234 -8.18 -17.38 11.73
N ALA A 235 -8.36 -16.93 10.48
CA ALA A 235 -9.65 -17.06 9.81
C ALA A 235 -10.00 -18.55 9.59
N PRO A 236 -11.27 -18.98 9.62
CA PRO A 236 -11.65 -20.40 9.57
C PRO A 236 -11.17 -21.18 8.32
N ASP A 237 -10.92 -20.48 7.21
CA ASP A 237 -10.41 -21.00 5.94
C ASP A 237 -8.92 -20.68 5.68
N ALA A 238 -8.19 -20.14 6.67
CA ALA A 238 -6.80 -19.73 6.52
C ALA A 238 -5.90 -20.86 6.02
N LEU A 239 -5.89 -22.00 6.73
CA LEU A 239 -5.03 -23.12 6.36
C LEU A 239 -5.46 -23.81 5.06
N TYR A 240 -6.76 -23.79 4.74
CA TYR A 240 -7.27 -24.30 3.46
C TYR A 240 -6.70 -23.49 2.30
N ARG A 241 -6.75 -22.17 2.38
CA ARG A 241 -6.25 -21.28 1.33
C ARG A 241 -4.75 -21.36 1.16
N VAL A 242 -4.02 -21.47 2.27
CA VAL A 242 -2.57 -21.73 2.24
C VAL A 242 -2.31 -23.06 1.53
N ALA A 243 -3.01 -24.14 1.89
CA ALA A 243 -2.83 -25.44 1.25
C ALA A 243 -3.23 -25.44 -0.24
N GLU A 244 -4.30 -24.74 -0.62
CA GLU A 244 -4.72 -24.56 -2.01
C GLU A 244 -3.67 -23.80 -2.83
N GLU A 245 -3.14 -22.69 -2.29
CA GLU A 245 -2.07 -21.92 -2.94
C GLU A 245 -0.80 -22.76 -3.10
N LEU A 246 -0.40 -23.52 -2.07
CA LEU A 246 0.76 -24.43 -2.15
C LEU A 246 0.55 -25.56 -3.15
N ASN A 247 -0.66 -26.09 -3.28
CA ASN A 247 -0.97 -27.13 -4.25
C ASN A 247 -0.92 -26.60 -5.69
N ASN A 248 -1.39 -25.36 -5.91
CA ASN A 248 -1.34 -24.70 -7.21
C ASN A 248 0.09 -24.23 -7.57
N TYR A 249 0.88 -23.87 -6.56
CA TYR A 249 2.25 -23.38 -6.69
C TYR A 249 3.21 -24.19 -5.81
N PRO A 250 3.48 -25.47 -6.13
CA PRO A 250 4.27 -26.38 -5.29
C PRO A 250 5.72 -25.94 -5.09
N LYS A 251 6.21 -24.98 -5.89
CA LYS A 251 7.54 -24.37 -5.74
C LYS A 251 7.56 -23.17 -4.80
N ALA A 252 6.41 -22.68 -4.31
CA ALA A 252 6.34 -21.53 -3.42
C ALA A 252 7.17 -21.79 -2.16
N ASP A 253 7.96 -20.79 -1.77
CA ASP A 253 8.79 -20.85 -0.57
C ASP A 253 8.17 -20.03 0.56
N LEU A 254 7.56 -18.89 0.22
CA LEU A 254 6.93 -17.96 1.17
C LEU A 254 5.49 -17.65 0.72
N ILE A 255 4.57 -17.59 1.67
CA ILE A 255 3.20 -17.11 1.47
C ILE A 255 2.91 -16.07 2.54
N TYR A 256 2.22 -15.00 2.14
CA TYR A 256 1.60 -14.08 3.09
C TYR A 256 0.17 -13.75 2.70
N SER A 257 -0.63 -13.34 3.68
CA SER A 257 -2.03 -12.95 3.49
C SER A 257 -2.30 -11.51 3.86
N ASP A 258 -3.48 -11.01 3.52
CA ASP A 258 -4.04 -9.82 4.16
C ASP A 258 -4.37 -10.12 5.64
N GLU A 259 -4.46 -9.06 6.44
CA GLU A 259 -4.76 -9.12 7.87
C GLU A 259 -5.70 -7.99 8.29
N ASP A 260 -6.37 -8.14 9.42
CA ASP A 260 -7.06 -7.06 10.09
C ASP A 260 -6.85 -7.12 11.60
N LYS A 261 -7.49 -6.21 12.33
CA LYS A 261 -7.45 -6.19 13.78
C LYS A 261 -8.75 -6.71 14.37
N ILE A 262 -8.66 -7.32 15.54
CA ILE A 262 -9.80 -7.78 16.32
C ILE A 262 -9.72 -7.21 17.74
N ASP A 263 -10.85 -6.72 18.25
CA ASP A 263 -10.92 -6.21 19.63
C ASP A 263 -11.25 -7.33 20.64
N GLU A 264 -11.31 -6.96 21.92
CA GLU A 264 -11.66 -7.86 23.03
C GLU A 264 -13.07 -8.49 22.90
N ASN A 265 -13.96 -7.90 22.10
CA ASN A 265 -15.32 -8.39 21.87
C ASN A 265 -15.44 -9.23 20.58
N GLY A 266 -14.32 -9.52 19.92
CA GLY A 266 -14.32 -10.24 18.64
C GLY A 266 -14.74 -9.39 17.44
N LYS A 267 -14.85 -8.06 17.59
CA LYS A 267 -15.21 -7.17 16.48
C LYS A 267 -13.96 -6.84 15.66
N ARG A 268 -14.04 -7.15 14.38
CA ARG A 268 -12.96 -6.92 13.40
C ARG A 268 -12.93 -5.49 12.84
N PHE A 269 -11.76 -4.90 12.61
CA PHE A 269 -11.59 -3.53 12.13
C PHE A 269 -10.20 -3.29 11.53
N TYR A 270 -10.02 -2.17 10.82
CA TYR A 270 -8.75 -1.79 10.17
C TYR A 270 -8.11 -2.89 9.30
N PRO A 271 -8.75 -3.27 8.18
CA PRO A 271 -8.14 -4.19 7.25
C PRO A 271 -6.90 -3.59 6.59
N HIS A 272 -5.84 -4.38 6.52
CA HIS A 272 -4.66 -4.14 5.72
C HIS A 272 -4.71 -5.06 4.49
N PHE A 273 -5.20 -4.51 3.39
CA PHE A 273 -5.23 -5.12 2.07
C PHE A 273 -3.92 -4.79 1.36
N LYS A 274 -3.02 -5.76 1.36
CA LYS A 274 -1.63 -5.69 0.93
C LYS A 274 -1.54 -5.82 -0.59
N SER A 275 -0.46 -5.29 -1.17
CA SER A 275 -0.10 -5.61 -2.55
C SER A 275 0.45 -7.02 -2.65
N ASP A 276 0.59 -7.51 -3.88
CA ASP A 276 1.53 -8.57 -4.20
C ASP A 276 2.98 -8.14 -3.88
N TRP A 277 3.93 -9.05 -4.08
CA TRP A 277 5.31 -8.87 -3.61
C TRP A 277 5.92 -7.55 -4.11
N ASN A 278 6.21 -6.66 -3.17
CA ASN A 278 6.71 -5.31 -3.40
C ASN A 278 7.95 -5.11 -2.55
N PRO A 279 9.14 -5.49 -3.05
CA PRO A 279 10.35 -5.53 -2.21
C PRO A 279 10.77 -4.13 -1.75
N ASP A 280 10.53 -3.07 -2.54
CA ASP A 280 10.87 -1.71 -2.13
C ASP A 280 9.95 -1.21 -1.00
N LEU A 281 8.66 -1.55 -1.06
CA LEU A 281 7.75 -1.33 0.06
C LEU A 281 8.17 -2.16 1.27
N PHE A 282 8.54 -3.43 1.06
CA PHE A 282 9.00 -4.31 2.13
C PHE A 282 10.24 -3.76 2.86
N TYR A 283 11.25 -3.27 2.12
CA TYR A 283 12.45 -2.70 2.72
C TYR A 283 12.18 -1.41 3.52
N THR A 284 11.14 -0.66 3.16
CA THR A 284 10.76 0.57 3.88
C THR A 284 9.76 0.32 5.01
N ASN A 285 9.02 -0.79 4.98
CA ASN A 285 8.14 -1.24 6.05
C ASN A 285 7.83 -2.75 5.88
N ASN A 286 7.93 -3.52 6.97
CA ASN A 286 7.53 -4.93 6.97
C ASN A 286 6.00 -5.06 6.82
N TYR A 287 5.48 -4.92 5.60
CA TYR A 287 4.04 -5.01 5.34
C TYR A 287 3.55 -6.47 5.24
N VAL A 288 4.47 -7.43 5.15
CA VAL A 288 4.17 -8.87 5.05
C VAL A 288 3.46 -9.35 6.32
N CYS A 289 4.01 -9.01 7.50
CA CYS A 289 3.44 -9.32 8.82
C CYS A 289 2.80 -10.72 8.88
N HIS A 290 1.51 -10.81 9.18
CA HIS A 290 0.78 -12.05 9.37
C HIS A 290 -0.37 -12.17 8.35
N LEU A 291 -0.89 -13.35 8.04
CA LEU A 291 -0.30 -14.66 8.29
C LEU A 291 0.92 -14.85 7.39
N PHE A 292 2.06 -15.19 7.98
CA PHE A 292 3.27 -15.57 7.24
C PHE A 292 3.46 -17.09 7.30
N VAL A 293 3.67 -17.69 6.13
CA VAL A 293 3.95 -19.13 5.96
C VAL A 293 5.25 -19.31 5.17
N CYS A 294 6.15 -20.14 5.67
CA CYS A 294 7.46 -20.38 5.07
C CYS A 294 7.72 -21.88 4.94
N ARG A 295 8.32 -22.31 3.83
CA ARG A 295 8.80 -23.67 3.65
C ARG A 295 9.81 -24.03 4.75
N THR A 296 9.58 -25.13 5.44
CA THR A 296 10.37 -25.55 6.61
C THR A 296 11.85 -25.69 6.27
N SER A 297 12.18 -26.22 5.08
CA SER A 297 13.58 -26.35 4.64
C SER A 297 14.28 -25.00 4.45
N LEU A 298 13.57 -24.00 3.90
CA LEU A 298 14.10 -22.64 3.74
C LEU A 298 14.32 -22.01 5.11
N LEU A 299 13.31 -22.01 5.98
CA LEU A 299 13.38 -21.44 7.32
C LEU A 299 14.52 -22.07 8.14
N ARG A 300 14.65 -23.41 8.13
CA ARG A 300 15.75 -24.08 8.83
C ARG A 300 17.11 -23.73 8.27
N SER A 301 17.20 -23.53 6.95
CA SER A 301 18.47 -23.11 6.32
C SER A 301 18.92 -21.72 6.76
N THR A 302 18.03 -20.85 7.25
CA THR A 302 18.41 -19.54 7.80
C THR A 302 18.78 -19.58 9.28
N GLY A 303 18.64 -20.74 9.94
CA GLY A 303 18.91 -20.91 11.37
C GLY A 303 17.73 -20.56 12.30
N GLY A 304 16.51 -20.38 11.76
CA GLY A 304 15.35 -19.99 12.58
C GLY A 304 15.33 -18.50 12.93
N LEU A 305 14.70 -18.15 14.05
CA LEU A 305 14.65 -16.78 14.56
C LEU A 305 15.97 -16.42 15.24
N ARG A 306 16.39 -15.17 15.08
CA ARG A 306 17.64 -14.65 15.65
C ARG A 306 17.35 -13.87 16.93
N GLU A 307 18.14 -14.09 17.95
CA GLU A 307 18.10 -13.29 19.18
C GLU A 307 18.76 -11.91 18.96
N GLY A 308 18.34 -10.89 19.72
CA GLY A 308 18.85 -9.52 19.64
C GLY A 308 18.19 -8.65 18.56
N VAL A 309 17.08 -9.11 17.99
CA VAL A 309 16.22 -8.38 17.05
C VAL A 309 14.74 -8.52 17.42
N GLU A 310 14.44 -8.78 18.69
CA GLU A 310 13.07 -8.89 19.20
C GLU A 310 12.28 -7.59 18.88
N GLY A 311 10.97 -7.71 18.71
CA GLY A 311 10.12 -6.65 18.15
C GLY A 311 10.24 -6.48 16.62
N SER A 312 11.21 -7.12 15.96
CA SER A 312 11.32 -7.19 14.50
C SER A 312 11.88 -8.54 14.02
N GLN A 313 11.73 -9.58 14.84
CA GLN A 313 12.23 -10.92 14.56
C GLN A 313 11.67 -11.52 13.26
N ASP A 314 10.40 -11.23 12.94
CA ASP A 314 9.77 -11.69 11.69
C ASP A 314 10.36 -10.98 10.48
N TYR A 315 10.63 -9.68 10.61
CA TYR A 315 11.24 -8.90 9.55
C TYR A 315 12.66 -9.40 9.25
N ASP A 316 13.45 -9.64 10.28
CA ASP A 316 14.78 -10.27 10.19
C ASP A 316 14.73 -11.65 9.54
N LEU A 317 13.79 -12.50 9.96
CA LEU A 317 13.63 -13.83 9.40
C LEU A 317 13.31 -13.77 7.90
N ILE A 318 12.35 -12.93 7.50
CA ILE A 318 11.96 -12.79 6.10
C ILE A 318 13.15 -12.26 5.29
N LEU A 319 13.85 -11.22 5.75
CA LEU A 319 15.06 -10.69 5.08
C LEU A 319 16.12 -11.78 4.86
N ARG A 320 16.38 -12.62 5.86
CA ARG A 320 17.30 -13.77 5.70
C ARG A 320 16.77 -14.81 4.72
N CYS A 321 15.47 -15.07 4.70
CA CYS A 321 14.86 -15.97 3.71
C CYS A 321 15.02 -15.43 2.28
N LEU A 322 14.92 -14.11 2.07
CA LEU A 322 15.10 -13.48 0.75
C LEU A 322 16.47 -13.75 0.13
N THR A 323 17.51 -13.96 0.94
CA THR A 323 18.85 -14.34 0.43
C THR A 323 18.92 -15.75 -0.18
N LYS A 324 17.89 -16.58 0.04
CA LYS A 324 17.84 -18.00 -0.32
C LYS A 324 16.61 -18.38 -1.14
N THR A 325 15.78 -17.42 -1.52
CA THR A 325 14.63 -17.62 -2.41
C THR A 325 14.63 -16.62 -3.55
N LYS A 326 13.61 -16.67 -4.40
CA LYS A 326 13.42 -15.76 -5.53
C LYS A 326 12.01 -15.15 -5.49
N PRO A 327 11.81 -13.94 -6.04
CA PRO A 327 10.51 -13.26 -6.03
C PRO A 327 9.34 -14.12 -6.55
N GLU A 328 9.56 -14.96 -7.57
CA GLU A 328 8.51 -15.79 -8.19
C GLU A 328 8.02 -16.92 -7.26
N ARG A 329 8.75 -17.19 -6.17
CA ARG A 329 8.42 -18.20 -5.15
C ARG A 329 7.76 -17.58 -3.92
N ILE A 330 7.51 -16.27 -3.93
CA ILE A 330 6.79 -15.54 -2.90
C ILE A 330 5.35 -15.32 -3.40
N ARG A 331 4.37 -15.74 -2.61
CA ARG A 331 2.95 -15.68 -2.98
C ARG A 331 2.18 -14.83 -2.00
N HIS A 332 1.20 -14.10 -2.52
CA HIS A 332 0.25 -13.32 -1.76
C HIS A 332 -1.14 -13.94 -1.92
N ILE A 333 -1.83 -14.15 -0.81
CA ILE A 333 -3.25 -14.53 -0.81
C ILE A 333 -4.06 -13.28 -0.40
N PRO A 334 -4.81 -12.64 -1.31
CA PRO A 334 -5.53 -11.39 -1.05
C PRO A 334 -6.83 -11.60 -0.24
N HIS A 335 -6.71 -12.33 0.88
CA HIS A 335 -7.78 -12.60 1.82
C HIS A 335 -7.29 -12.34 3.24
N ILE A 336 -8.20 -11.85 4.09
CA ILE A 336 -7.91 -11.63 5.50
C ILE A 336 -7.89 -13.00 6.19
N LEU A 337 -6.69 -13.55 6.40
CA LEU A 337 -6.51 -14.88 7.01
C LEU A 337 -6.00 -14.82 8.46
N TYR A 338 -5.72 -13.61 8.95
CA TYR A 338 -5.18 -13.36 10.27
C TYR A 338 -5.89 -12.18 10.93
N HIS A 339 -6.19 -12.34 12.23
CA HIS A 339 -6.89 -11.34 13.06
C HIS A 339 -5.99 -10.96 14.23
N TRP A 340 -5.32 -9.81 14.11
CA TRP A 340 -4.40 -9.30 15.12
C TRP A 340 -5.14 -8.63 16.27
N ARG A 341 -4.98 -9.15 17.48
CA ARG A 341 -5.67 -8.67 18.68
C ARG A 341 -5.10 -7.34 19.15
N ALA A 342 -5.99 -6.35 19.25
CA ALA A 342 -5.66 -5.01 19.71
C ALA A 342 -6.11 -4.78 21.18
N ILE A 343 -5.30 -5.24 22.14
CA ILE A 343 -5.56 -5.11 23.59
C ILE A 343 -4.50 -4.29 24.34
N SER A 344 -4.86 -3.72 25.51
CA SER A 344 -3.91 -3.09 26.43
C SER A 344 -2.83 -4.07 26.87
N GLY A 345 -1.63 -3.90 26.34
CA GLY A 345 -0.42 -4.66 26.60
C GLY A 345 0.25 -5.10 25.29
N SER A 346 -0.49 -5.09 24.18
CA SER A 346 -0.01 -5.46 22.85
C SER A 346 0.84 -4.34 22.22
N THR A 347 1.85 -4.73 21.45
CA THR A 347 2.71 -3.88 20.63
C THR A 347 1.93 -2.98 19.67
N ALA A 348 0.69 -3.36 19.34
CA ALA A 348 -0.24 -2.55 18.57
C ALA A 348 -0.55 -1.17 19.20
N LEU A 349 -0.38 -1.00 20.53
CA LEU A 349 -0.85 0.18 21.26
C LEU A 349 0.23 0.99 22.02
N TYR A 350 1.43 0.44 22.31
CA TYR A 350 2.44 1.12 23.14
C TYR A 350 3.48 1.91 22.34
N SER A 351 3.91 3.06 22.88
CA SER A 351 4.92 3.94 22.28
C SER A 351 6.36 3.52 22.60
N GLN A 352 6.61 2.88 23.74
CA GLN A 352 7.95 2.43 24.14
C GLN A 352 8.41 1.21 23.33
N GLU A 353 7.50 0.27 23.02
CA GLU A 353 7.82 -0.89 22.19
C GLU A 353 8.14 -0.50 20.74
N LYS A 354 7.59 0.62 20.26
CA LYS A 354 7.83 1.14 18.90
C LYS A 354 9.26 1.61 18.69
N ASP A 355 9.92 2.20 19.70
CA ASP A 355 11.30 2.68 19.55
C ASP A 355 12.28 1.51 19.47
N TYR A 356 12.11 0.50 20.33
CA TYR A 356 12.92 -0.71 20.29
C TYR A 356 12.69 -1.52 19.01
N ALA A 357 11.44 -1.75 18.60
CA ALA A 357 11.12 -2.43 17.34
C ALA A 357 11.70 -1.70 16.12
N THR A 358 11.65 -0.36 16.10
CA THR A 358 12.26 0.44 15.02
C THR A 358 13.77 0.22 14.95
N LYS A 359 14.47 0.21 16.10
CA LYS A 359 15.92 -0.07 16.14
C LYS A 359 16.24 -1.50 15.73
N ALA A 360 15.46 -2.47 16.18
CA ALA A 360 15.61 -3.87 15.82
C ALA A 360 15.43 -4.11 14.32
N GLY A 361 14.42 -3.51 13.69
CA GLY A 361 14.21 -3.63 12.25
C GLY A 361 15.25 -2.87 11.42
N ALA A 362 15.73 -1.69 11.88
CA ALA A 362 16.86 -1.01 11.25
C ALA A 362 18.13 -1.87 11.30
N LYS A 363 18.38 -2.55 12.43
CA LYS A 363 19.48 -3.51 12.57
C LYS A 363 19.31 -4.69 11.61
N ALA A 364 18.12 -5.29 11.53
CA ALA A 364 17.84 -6.40 10.62
C ALA A 364 18.12 -6.04 9.15
N LEU A 365 17.66 -4.86 8.71
CA LEU A 365 17.94 -4.33 7.37
C LEU A 365 19.43 -4.07 7.15
N THR A 366 20.09 -3.45 8.14
CA THR A 366 21.54 -3.17 8.05
C THR A 366 22.33 -4.46 7.89
N ASP A 367 22.01 -5.49 8.69
CA ASP A 367 22.64 -6.81 8.60
C ASP A 367 22.37 -7.45 7.23
N TYR A 368 21.14 -7.38 6.72
CA TYR A 368 20.80 -7.86 5.37
C TYR A 368 21.64 -7.19 4.28
N PHE A 369 21.62 -5.85 4.23
CA PHE A 369 22.36 -5.09 3.22
C PHE A 369 23.87 -5.21 3.37
N SER A 370 24.40 -5.40 4.58
CA SER A 370 25.84 -5.66 4.77
C SER A 370 26.34 -6.89 4.01
N THR A 371 25.44 -7.83 3.68
CA THR A 371 25.76 -9.05 2.92
C THR A 371 25.36 -8.96 1.45
N THR A 372 24.25 -8.28 1.13
CA THR A 372 23.70 -8.24 -0.24
C THR A 372 24.13 -7.02 -1.04
N ASN A 373 24.32 -5.87 -0.39
CA ASN A 373 24.81 -4.63 -1.00
C ASN A 373 25.42 -3.70 0.07
N PRO A 374 26.72 -3.86 0.41
CA PRO A 374 27.35 -3.16 1.54
C PRO A 374 27.39 -1.62 1.40
N ALA A 375 27.17 -1.09 0.21
CA ALA A 375 27.14 0.35 -0.04
C ALA A 375 25.80 1.00 0.36
N VAL A 376 24.76 0.20 0.60
CA VAL A 376 23.44 0.68 1.02
C VAL A 376 23.48 1.12 2.48
N LYS A 377 22.82 2.25 2.78
CA LYS A 377 22.62 2.75 4.14
C LYS A 377 21.14 2.69 4.51
N VAL A 378 20.89 2.35 5.77
CA VAL A 378 19.54 2.28 6.33
C VAL A 378 19.36 3.44 7.30
N GLU A 379 18.33 4.25 7.07
CA GLU A 379 17.95 5.38 7.90
C GLU A 379 16.54 5.17 8.48
N ALA A 380 16.26 5.81 9.61
CA ALA A 380 14.90 5.83 10.15
C ALA A 380 13.97 6.60 9.19
N GLY A 381 12.78 6.05 8.97
CA GLY A 381 11.73 6.68 8.20
C GLY A 381 10.94 7.72 9.00
N PRO A 382 9.95 8.37 8.37
CA PRO A 382 9.14 9.41 9.01
C PRO A 382 8.16 8.88 10.08
N LEU A 383 7.99 7.57 10.18
CA LEU A 383 7.08 6.90 11.11
C LEU A 383 7.84 5.80 11.87
N ALA A 384 7.31 5.42 13.03
CA ALA A 384 7.83 4.25 13.73
C ALA A 384 7.78 3.00 12.83
N THR A 385 8.79 2.14 12.91
CA THR A 385 8.91 0.91 12.11
C THR A 385 8.91 1.12 10.59
N THR A 386 9.26 2.32 10.14
CA THR A 386 9.53 2.61 8.72
C THR A 386 10.97 3.06 8.53
N TYR A 387 11.48 2.87 7.32
CA TYR A 387 12.89 3.05 6.99
C TYR A 387 13.06 3.76 5.66
N LYS A 388 14.14 4.54 5.53
CA LYS A 388 14.63 5.06 4.26
C LYS A 388 15.88 4.30 3.87
N ILE A 389 15.88 3.72 2.67
CA ILE A 389 17.01 2.99 2.12
C ILE A 389 17.75 3.89 1.15
N ARG A 390 19.01 4.21 1.46
CA ARG A 390 19.88 5.01 0.60
C ARG A 390 20.82 4.13 -0.20
N TYR A 391 20.76 4.27 -1.51
CA TYR A 391 21.64 3.57 -2.44
C TYR A 391 22.83 4.46 -2.80
N PRO A 392 24.00 3.87 -3.15
CA PRO A 392 25.11 4.65 -3.67
C PRO A 392 24.68 5.39 -4.93
N ASN A 393 25.17 6.62 -5.11
CA ASN A 393 24.91 7.44 -6.29
C ASN A 393 26.26 7.89 -6.86
N PRO A 394 26.73 7.31 -7.99
CA PRO A 394 27.99 7.69 -8.63
C PRO A 394 27.87 8.99 -9.45
N GLU A 395 26.72 9.66 -9.38
CA GLU A 395 26.41 10.91 -10.09
C GLU A 395 26.51 10.82 -11.64
N PRO A 396 25.83 9.86 -12.31
CA PRO A 396 25.81 9.79 -13.78
C PRO A 396 25.17 11.04 -14.42
N LYS A 397 25.52 11.33 -15.68
CA LYS A 397 24.93 12.49 -16.36
C LYS A 397 23.43 12.26 -16.62
N VAL A 398 22.59 13.24 -16.25
CA VAL A 398 21.14 13.23 -16.51
C VAL A 398 20.79 14.24 -17.59
N SER A 399 20.10 13.82 -18.65
CA SER A 399 19.50 14.72 -19.64
C SER A 399 18.03 14.96 -19.31
N LEU A 400 17.69 16.16 -18.84
CA LEU A 400 16.30 16.55 -18.52
C LEU A 400 15.64 17.13 -19.77
N ILE A 401 14.68 16.41 -20.33
CA ILE A 401 13.95 16.77 -21.55
C ILE A 401 12.65 17.47 -21.17
N ILE A 402 12.47 18.69 -21.68
CA ILE A 402 11.35 19.58 -21.37
C ILE A 402 10.68 20.05 -22.66
N PRO A 403 9.64 19.36 -23.14
CA PRO A 403 8.85 19.82 -24.27
C PRO A 403 8.05 21.07 -23.90
N THR A 404 8.00 22.06 -24.80
CA THR A 404 7.27 23.31 -24.58
C THR A 404 6.68 23.88 -25.86
N ARG A 405 5.60 24.63 -25.71
CA ARG A 405 5.04 25.51 -26.74
C ARG A 405 4.44 26.72 -26.03
N ASN A 406 4.91 27.92 -26.38
CA ASN A 406 4.48 29.18 -25.76
C ASN A 406 4.61 29.18 -24.22
N SER A 407 3.88 30.04 -23.53
CA SER A 407 3.78 30.06 -22.05
C SER A 407 5.12 30.32 -21.35
N HIS A 408 5.92 31.28 -21.84
CA HIS A 408 7.24 31.63 -21.29
C HIS A 408 7.28 31.74 -19.75
N LYS A 409 6.23 32.27 -19.11
CA LYS A 409 6.16 32.41 -17.64
C LYS A 409 6.24 31.08 -16.91
N ILE A 410 5.58 30.05 -17.42
CA ILE A 410 5.53 28.73 -16.82
C ILE A 410 6.85 28.00 -17.04
N LEU A 411 7.35 28.00 -18.28
CA LEU A 411 8.66 27.44 -18.61
C LEU A 411 9.76 28.10 -17.76
N ARG A 412 9.71 29.42 -17.59
CA ARG A 412 10.66 30.16 -16.77
C ARG A 412 10.67 29.72 -15.31
N ILE A 413 9.50 29.49 -14.70
CA ILE A 413 9.40 28.95 -13.34
C ILE A 413 10.09 27.57 -13.27
N CYS A 414 9.81 26.70 -14.24
CA CYS A 414 10.41 25.36 -14.31
C CYS A 414 11.94 25.44 -14.39
N ILE A 415 12.48 26.09 -15.43
CA ILE A 415 13.93 26.21 -15.66
C ILE A 415 14.64 26.89 -14.50
N GLU A 416 14.14 28.04 -14.02
CA GLU A 416 14.77 28.74 -12.91
C GLU A 416 14.72 27.92 -11.62
N SER A 417 13.64 27.18 -11.35
CA SER A 417 13.55 26.33 -10.16
C SER A 417 14.56 25.17 -10.22
N ILE A 418 14.74 24.55 -11.39
CA ILE A 418 15.74 23.49 -11.59
C ILE A 418 17.14 24.05 -11.36
N LEU A 419 17.51 25.14 -12.02
CA LEU A 419 18.85 25.73 -11.92
C LEU A 419 19.18 26.22 -10.51
N LYS A 420 18.23 26.87 -9.83
CA LYS A 420 18.48 27.53 -8.53
C LYS A 420 18.37 26.58 -7.35
N LYS A 421 17.51 25.56 -7.42
CA LYS A 421 17.18 24.72 -6.25
C LYS A 421 17.78 23.31 -6.34
N THR A 422 18.00 22.75 -7.52
CA THR A 422 18.50 21.35 -7.64
C THR A 422 19.93 21.24 -7.12
N THR A 423 20.16 20.32 -6.18
CA THR A 423 21.49 20.11 -5.61
C THR A 423 22.38 19.26 -6.52
N TYR A 424 21.79 18.36 -7.33
CA TYR A 424 22.52 17.42 -8.17
C TYR A 424 23.35 18.17 -9.20
N LYS A 425 24.60 17.77 -9.46
CA LYS A 425 25.51 18.57 -10.27
C LYS A 425 25.61 18.13 -11.72
N ASN A 426 25.48 16.85 -12.00
CA ASN A 426 25.75 16.28 -13.32
C ASN A 426 24.48 16.16 -14.17
N TYR A 427 23.89 17.29 -14.54
CA TYR A 427 22.71 17.32 -15.41
C TYR A 427 22.80 18.41 -16.48
N GLU A 428 22.08 18.19 -17.58
CA GLU A 428 21.79 19.15 -18.64
C GLU A 428 20.28 19.27 -18.83
N ILE A 429 19.83 20.40 -19.39
CA ILE A 429 18.42 20.66 -19.70
C ILE A 429 18.25 20.82 -21.21
N ILE A 430 17.29 20.11 -21.77
CA ILE A 430 17.03 20.04 -23.20
C ILE A 430 15.59 20.50 -23.40
N VAL A 431 15.43 21.74 -23.86
CA VAL A 431 14.13 22.34 -24.09
C VAL A 431 13.71 22.08 -25.52
N VAL A 432 12.60 21.39 -25.73
CA VAL A 432 12.10 21.06 -27.07
C VAL A 432 10.98 22.03 -27.44
N ASN A 433 11.31 23.03 -28.25
CA ASN A 433 10.37 24.03 -28.74
C ASN A 433 9.51 23.43 -29.85
N ASN A 434 8.20 23.29 -29.59
CA ASN A 434 7.23 22.86 -30.57
C ASN A 434 6.44 24.03 -31.15
N GLN A 435 7.02 24.71 -32.15
CA GLN A 435 6.32 25.76 -32.92
C GLN A 435 5.76 26.89 -32.02
N SER A 436 6.54 27.38 -31.05
CA SER A 436 6.17 28.60 -30.32
C SER A 436 6.10 29.80 -31.27
N ASP A 437 5.09 30.65 -31.08
CA ASP A 437 4.81 31.82 -31.92
C ASP A 437 4.66 33.12 -31.11
N GLU A 438 4.62 33.04 -29.78
CA GLU A 438 4.67 34.19 -28.89
C GLU A 438 6.08 34.79 -28.85
N LYS A 439 6.19 36.11 -29.11
CA LYS A 439 7.47 36.83 -29.11
C LYS A 439 8.22 36.62 -27.80
N GLU A 440 7.53 36.75 -26.67
CA GLU A 440 8.12 36.59 -25.34
C GLU A 440 8.66 35.18 -25.10
N SER A 441 8.03 34.16 -25.70
CA SER A 441 8.50 32.78 -25.61
C SER A 441 9.73 32.57 -26.48
N LEU A 442 9.76 33.11 -27.69
CA LEU A 442 10.93 33.04 -28.59
C LEU A 442 12.13 33.78 -28.01
N ASP A 443 11.93 35.01 -27.51
CA ASP A 443 12.99 35.80 -26.86
C ASP A 443 13.59 35.05 -25.66
N TYR A 444 12.74 34.42 -24.83
CA TYR A 444 13.19 33.67 -23.66
C TYR A 444 13.94 32.39 -24.06
N LEU A 445 13.49 31.68 -25.10
CA LEU A 445 14.19 30.50 -25.63
C LEU A 445 15.58 30.88 -26.14
N GLU A 446 15.72 31.99 -26.86
CA GLU A 446 17.02 32.51 -27.31
C GLU A 446 17.93 32.86 -26.12
N GLU A 447 17.38 33.50 -25.08
CA GLU A 447 18.09 33.83 -23.84
C GLU A 447 18.64 32.59 -23.13
N ILE A 448 17.80 31.57 -22.88
CA ILE A 448 18.24 30.39 -22.12
C ILE A 448 19.20 29.51 -22.91
N ASN A 449 19.13 29.51 -24.25
CA ASN A 449 20.04 28.74 -25.10
C ASN A 449 21.50 29.23 -25.02
N GLN A 450 21.74 30.42 -24.46
CA GLN A 450 23.10 30.92 -24.19
C GLN A 450 23.69 30.40 -22.88
N GLN A 451 22.88 29.71 -22.05
CA GLN A 451 23.35 29.15 -20.79
C GLN A 451 24.04 27.80 -21.01
N GLU A 452 25.22 27.61 -20.40
CA GLU A 452 26.09 26.43 -20.62
C GLU A 452 25.40 25.07 -20.41
N ARG A 453 24.37 25.01 -19.55
CA ARG A 453 23.66 23.77 -19.19
C ARG A 453 22.36 23.55 -19.96
N ILE A 454 22.00 24.43 -20.88
CA ILE A 454 20.72 24.40 -21.59
C ILE A 454 20.94 24.33 -23.09
N GLN A 455 20.24 23.41 -23.73
CA GLN A 455 20.14 23.35 -25.18
C GLN A 455 18.66 23.47 -25.58
N VAL A 456 18.37 24.37 -26.51
CA VAL A 456 17.05 24.49 -27.13
C VAL A 456 17.05 23.80 -28.49
N LEU A 457 16.09 22.91 -28.70
CA LEU A 457 15.89 22.16 -29.94
C LEU A 457 14.53 22.53 -30.54
N ASP A 458 14.50 22.83 -31.83
CA ASP A 458 13.25 23.07 -32.55
C ASP A 458 12.67 21.77 -33.11
N TYR A 459 11.36 21.58 -32.93
CA TYR A 459 10.60 20.48 -33.48
C TYR A 459 9.40 20.98 -34.28
N ASP A 460 9.61 21.12 -35.59
CA ASP A 460 8.65 21.69 -36.54
C ASP A 460 7.69 20.63 -37.12
N LYS A 461 6.92 19.99 -36.24
CA LYS A 461 5.86 19.04 -36.59
C LYS A 461 4.67 19.22 -35.64
N PRO A 462 3.47 18.68 -35.97
CA PRO A 462 2.33 18.72 -35.06
C PRO A 462 2.65 18.17 -33.67
N PHE A 463 2.04 18.74 -32.64
CA PHE A 463 2.29 18.37 -31.25
C PHE A 463 2.02 16.87 -31.02
N ASN A 464 3.05 16.18 -30.56
CA ASN A 464 3.01 14.78 -30.13
C ASN A 464 4.03 14.66 -29.00
N TYR A 465 3.55 14.49 -27.77
CA TYR A 465 4.39 14.46 -26.58
C TYR A 465 5.41 13.32 -26.64
N SER A 466 4.97 12.14 -27.08
CA SER A 466 5.83 10.97 -27.24
C SER A 466 6.94 11.24 -28.25
N ALA A 467 6.58 11.76 -29.44
CA ALA A 467 7.55 12.05 -30.51
C ALA A 467 8.54 13.16 -30.14
N LEU A 468 8.09 14.21 -29.42
CA LEU A 468 8.95 15.29 -28.94
C LEU A 468 10.04 14.75 -28.01
N ASN A 469 9.67 13.87 -27.08
CA ASN A 469 10.62 13.25 -26.16
C ASN A 469 11.56 12.28 -26.90
N ASN A 470 11.03 11.39 -27.74
CA ASN A 470 11.84 10.46 -28.54
C ASN A 470 12.87 11.20 -29.40
N PHE A 471 12.46 12.28 -30.07
CA PHE A 471 13.35 13.13 -30.86
C PHE A 471 14.49 13.70 -30.01
N ALA A 472 14.18 14.27 -28.85
CA ALA A 472 15.17 14.91 -28.01
C ALA A 472 16.14 13.92 -27.34
N VAL A 473 15.70 12.72 -26.97
CA VAL A 473 16.60 11.68 -26.43
C VAL A 473 17.75 11.39 -27.41
N ASN A 474 17.46 11.37 -28.71
CA ASN A 474 18.46 11.14 -29.76
C ASN A 474 19.47 12.28 -29.95
N GLN A 475 19.25 13.43 -29.31
CA GLN A 475 20.13 14.62 -29.38
C GLN A 475 20.97 14.80 -28.11
N THR A 476 20.98 13.82 -27.22
CA THR A 476 21.56 13.96 -25.87
C THR A 476 22.50 12.80 -25.55
N GLU A 477 23.35 12.98 -24.54
CA GLU A 477 24.38 11.98 -24.16
C GLU A 477 24.26 11.49 -22.70
N GLY A 478 23.31 12.01 -21.91
CA GLY A 478 23.15 11.59 -20.51
C GLY A 478 22.83 10.10 -20.38
N GLU A 479 23.45 9.43 -19.41
CA GLU A 479 23.23 8.01 -19.11
C GLU A 479 21.81 7.74 -18.59
N LEU A 480 21.22 8.76 -17.95
CA LEU A 480 19.82 8.78 -17.52
C LEU A 480 19.06 9.83 -18.30
N ILE A 481 17.84 9.48 -18.71
CA ILE A 481 16.87 10.37 -19.33
C ILE A 481 15.85 10.78 -18.27
N GLY A 482 15.62 12.08 -18.14
CA GLY A 482 14.52 12.62 -17.36
C GLY A 482 13.46 13.23 -18.26
N LEU A 483 12.26 12.64 -18.28
CA LEU A 483 11.09 13.26 -18.91
C LEU A 483 10.46 14.21 -17.89
N VAL A 484 10.39 15.50 -18.23
CA VAL A 484 9.93 16.54 -17.31
C VAL A 484 9.01 17.50 -18.04
N ASN A 485 7.81 17.73 -17.51
CA ASN A 485 6.91 18.73 -18.10
C ASN A 485 7.40 20.17 -17.85
N ASN A 486 7.04 21.09 -18.74
CA ASN A 486 7.44 22.50 -18.66
C ASN A 486 6.78 23.28 -17.49
N ASP A 487 5.81 22.68 -16.81
CA ASP A 487 5.04 23.25 -15.70
C ASP A 487 5.33 22.57 -14.35
N ILE A 488 6.50 21.91 -14.25
CA ILE A 488 7.06 21.41 -13.00
C ILE A 488 7.78 22.54 -12.25
N GLU A 489 7.69 22.54 -10.93
CA GLU A 489 8.47 23.43 -10.07
C GLU A 489 9.15 22.63 -8.96
N VAL A 490 10.48 22.76 -8.86
CA VAL A 490 11.27 22.14 -7.80
C VAL A 490 10.94 22.77 -6.45
N ILE A 491 10.62 21.94 -5.46
CA ILE A 491 10.48 22.36 -4.05
C ILE A 491 11.33 21.56 -3.08
N SER A 492 11.76 20.36 -3.46
CA SER A 492 12.78 19.58 -2.74
C SER A 492 14.13 19.71 -3.48
N PRO A 493 15.16 20.33 -2.90
CA PRO A 493 16.46 20.50 -3.54
C PRO A 493 17.11 19.19 -4.03
N GLU A 494 16.98 18.12 -3.23
CA GLU A 494 17.60 16.80 -3.45
C GLU A 494 16.74 15.86 -4.33
N TRP A 495 15.73 16.39 -5.03
CA TRP A 495 14.78 15.57 -5.80
C TRP A 495 15.48 14.68 -6.83
N LEU A 496 16.49 15.24 -7.52
CA LEU A 496 17.15 14.54 -8.62
C LEU A 496 18.12 13.48 -8.07
N GLU A 497 18.89 13.79 -7.02
CA GLU A 497 19.71 12.81 -6.28
C GLU A 497 18.88 11.61 -5.84
N GLU A 498 17.71 11.89 -5.27
CA GLU A 498 16.81 10.90 -4.73
C GLU A 498 16.27 9.97 -5.82
N MET A 499 15.92 10.51 -6.99
CA MET A 499 15.47 9.69 -8.12
C MET A 499 16.64 8.93 -8.77
N VAL A 500 17.81 9.56 -8.93
CA VAL A 500 19.00 8.96 -9.55
C VAL A 500 19.48 7.73 -8.79
N GLN A 501 19.57 7.78 -7.45
CA GLN A 501 20.02 6.63 -6.65
C GLN A 501 19.18 5.36 -6.90
N HIS A 502 17.92 5.55 -7.29
CA HIS A 502 17.01 4.46 -7.64
C HIS A 502 17.10 4.09 -9.12
N ALA A 503 17.16 5.09 -10.01
CA ALA A 503 17.17 4.88 -11.45
C ALA A 503 18.40 4.12 -11.93
N ILE A 504 19.54 4.22 -11.24
CA ILE A 504 20.76 3.48 -11.60
C ILE A 504 20.70 1.99 -11.24
N ARG A 505 19.78 1.58 -10.36
CA ARG A 505 19.69 0.19 -9.90
C ARG A 505 19.41 -0.76 -11.08
N PRO A 506 20.05 -1.93 -11.14
CA PRO A 506 19.95 -2.82 -12.30
C PRO A 506 18.54 -3.38 -12.51
N ASP A 507 17.75 -3.47 -11.45
CA ASP A 507 16.42 -4.07 -11.38
C ASP A 507 15.26 -3.05 -11.48
N ILE A 508 15.57 -1.78 -11.80
CA ILE A 508 14.61 -0.67 -11.89
C ILE A 508 14.56 -0.13 -13.32
N GLY A 509 13.35 0.05 -13.84
CA GLY A 509 13.05 0.56 -15.18
C GLY A 509 12.82 2.06 -15.16
N ALA A 510 11.72 2.49 -14.54
CA ALA A 510 11.36 3.90 -14.37
C ALA A 510 11.30 4.31 -12.89
N VAL A 511 11.61 5.57 -12.60
CA VAL A 511 11.47 6.20 -11.27
C VAL A 511 10.61 7.45 -11.38
N GLY A 512 9.53 7.52 -10.60
CA GLY A 512 8.63 8.67 -10.53
C GLY A 512 8.75 9.46 -9.23
N ALA A 513 8.57 10.77 -9.34
CA ALA A 513 8.53 11.70 -8.20
C ALA A 513 7.15 11.76 -7.52
N LYS A 514 7.07 12.33 -6.33
CA LYS A 514 5.82 12.78 -5.71
C LYS A 514 5.46 14.16 -6.26
N LEU A 515 4.37 14.25 -7.02
CA LEU A 515 3.89 15.52 -7.57
C LEU A 515 2.72 16.04 -6.77
N LEU A 516 2.78 17.33 -6.45
CA LEU A 516 1.75 18.06 -5.74
C LEU A 516 1.09 19.07 -6.66
N TYR A 517 -0.20 19.30 -6.43
CA TYR A 517 -0.88 20.51 -6.89
C TYR A 517 -0.39 21.73 -6.09
N PRO A 518 -0.53 22.95 -6.64
CA PRO A 518 -0.16 24.19 -5.92
C PRO A 518 -0.88 24.39 -4.57
N ASN A 519 -2.03 23.74 -4.38
CA ASN A 519 -2.78 23.74 -3.12
C ASN A 519 -2.26 22.71 -2.08
N ASN A 520 -1.08 22.13 -2.30
CA ASN A 520 -0.44 21.12 -1.44
C ASN A 520 -1.19 19.79 -1.31
N THR A 521 -2.06 19.47 -2.28
CA THR A 521 -2.66 18.13 -2.40
C THR A 521 -1.87 17.27 -3.37
N ILE A 522 -1.92 15.95 -3.19
CA ILE A 522 -1.29 14.96 -4.05
C ILE A 522 -1.93 15.01 -5.44
N GLN A 523 -1.10 15.10 -6.46
CA GLN A 523 -1.48 14.86 -7.83
C GLN A 523 -0.96 13.50 -8.31
N HIS A 524 0.30 13.18 -8.03
CA HIS A 524 0.89 11.90 -8.39
C HIS A 524 1.60 11.27 -7.20
N ALA A 525 1.11 10.09 -6.82
CA ALA A 525 1.77 9.18 -5.90
C ALA A 525 1.81 7.77 -6.49
N GLY A 526 2.19 7.67 -7.77
CA GLY A 526 2.03 6.46 -8.55
C GLY A 526 0.77 6.38 -9.39
N VAL A 527 0.74 5.45 -10.35
CA VAL A 527 -0.42 5.15 -11.19
C VAL A 527 -0.91 3.73 -10.93
N ILE A 528 -2.24 3.57 -10.78
CA ILE A 528 -2.94 2.30 -10.59
C ILE A 528 -3.67 1.94 -11.89
N LEU A 529 -3.46 0.72 -12.39
CA LEU A 529 -4.14 0.21 -13.58
C LEU A 529 -5.61 -0.09 -13.31
N GLY A 530 -6.44 0.01 -14.34
CA GLY A 530 -7.90 -0.19 -14.28
C GLY A 530 -8.68 0.96 -13.64
N LEU A 531 -8.02 1.79 -12.82
CA LEU A 531 -8.63 2.98 -12.22
C LEU A 531 -9.00 3.98 -13.32
N GLY A 532 -10.23 4.49 -13.28
CA GLY A 532 -10.75 5.39 -14.34
C GLY A 532 -11.01 4.69 -15.69
N GLY A 533 -10.91 3.35 -15.76
CA GLY A 533 -11.13 2.55 -16.96
C GLY A 533 -9.85 2.13 -17.69
N VAL A 534 -8.75 2.87 -17.51
CA VAL A 534 -7.42 2.49 -18.05
C VAL A 534 -6.38 2.57 -16.94
N ALA A 535 -6.05 3.76 -16.47
CA ALA A 535 -5.14 3.98 -15.37
C ALA A 535 -5.28 5.40 -14.84
N GLU A 536 -5.02 5.61 -13.55
CA GLU A 536 -5.11 6.95 -12.92
C GLU A 536 -4.21 7.04 -11.68
N HIS A 537 -3.94 8.26 -11.22
CA HIS A 537 -3.03 8.55 -10.14
C HIS A 537 -3.60 8.12 -8.77
N SER A 538 -2.76 7.49 -7.94
CA SER A 538 -3.13 7.08 -6.58
C SER A 538 -3.21 8.28 -5.63
N HIS A 539 -4.14 8.25 -4.67
CA HIS A 539 -4.29 9.26 -3.60
C HIS A 539 -4.53 10.72 -4.08
N LYS A 540 -5.00 10.91 -5.32
CA LYS A 540 -5.26 12.23 -5.89
C LYS A 540 -6.16 13.08 -4.98
N GLY A 541 -5.79 14.34 -4.75
CA GLY A 541 -6.52 15.29 -3.91
C GLY A 541 -6.33 15.13 -2.40
N VAL A 542 -5.60 14.11 -1.92
CA VAL A 542 -5.23 13.98 -0.50
C VAL A 542 -4.20 15.04 -0.13
N PHE A 543 -4.25 15.64 1.06
CA PHE A 543 -3.22 16.59 1.48
C PHE A 543 -1.85 15.92 1.62
N SER A 544 -0.78 16.62 1.21
CA SER A 544 0.61 16.12 1.22
C SER A 544 1.13 15.68 2.59
N THR A 545 0.54 16.19 3.68
CA THR A 545 0.85 15.84 5.07
C THR A 545 0.23 14.51 5.52
N HIS A 546 -0.72 13.95 4.78
CA HIS A 546 -1.25 12.62 5.07
C HIS A 546 -0.24 11.53 4.69
N HIS A 547 -0.17 10.51 5.54
CA HIS A 547 0.63 9.32 5.26
C HIS A 547 -0.05 8.35 4.26
N GLY A 548 -1.32 8.58 3.92
CA GLY A 548 -2.07 7.76 2.97
C GLY A 548 -2.47 6.40 3.53
N TYR A 549 -3.00 5.54 2.65
CA TYR A 549 -3.41 4.19 3.01
C TYR A 549 -2.21 3.38 3.51
N CYS A 550 -2.28 2.88 4.75
CA CYS A 550 -1.20 2.11 5.37
C CYS A 550 0.19 2.74 5.21
N ALA A 551 0.26 4.07 5.37
CA ALA A 551 1.49 4.88 5.23
C ALA A 551 2.12 4.92 3.82
N ARG A 552 1.46 4.40 2.78
CA ARG A 552 2.02 4.33 1.42
C ARG A 552 2.45 5.67 0.82
N LEU A 553 1.95 6.82 1.27
CA LEU A 553 2.45 8.13 0.80
C LEU A 553 3.79 8.57 1.42
N SER A 554 4.30 7.77 2.35
CA SER A 554 5.56 8.02 3.08
C SER A 554 6.62 6.95 2.81
N LEU A 555 6.33 5.97 1.94
CA LEU A 555 7.14 4.79 1.70
C LEU A 555 7.50 4.66 0.21
N VAL A 556 8.77 4.40 -0.07
CA VAL A 556 9.24 4.04 -1.41
C VAL A 556 8.61 2.70 -1.78
N GLN A 557 8.07 2.58 -3.00
CA GLN A 557 7.38 1.35 -3.40
C GLN A 557 7.43 1.12 -4.90
N THR A 558 7.37 -0.15 -5.28
CA THR A 558 7.12 -0.57 -6.65
C THR A 558 5.66 -0.34 -7.01
N LEU A 559 5.40 0.11 -8.24
CA LEU A 559 4.07 0.30 -8.80
C LEU A 559 4.02 -0.15 -10.26
N SER A 560 2.80 -0.23 -10.80
CA SER A 560 2.60 -0.58 -12.20
C SER A 560 3.14 0.48 -13.14
N SER A 561 2.89 1.75 -12.83
CA SER A 561 3.38 2.87 -13.61
C SER A 561 3.64 4.12 -12.76
N VAL A 562 4.50 4.97 -13.30
CA VAL A 562 4.73 6.36 -12.85
C VAL A 562 4.50 7.31 -14.02
N THR A 563 4.34 8.60 -13.76
CA THR A 563 3.98 9.55 -14.83
C THR A 563 5.20 10.19 -15.49
N ALA A 564 5.14 10.40 -16.80
CA ALA A 564 6.17 11.14 -17.55
C ALA A 564 6.19 12.66 -17.25
N ALA A 565 5.28 13.19 -16.42
CA ALA A 565 5.40 14.57 -15.95
C ALA A 565 6.71 14.81 -15.16
N CYS A 566 7.23 13.78 -14.47
CA CYS A 566 8.58 13.75 -13.93
C CYS A 566 9.02 12.28 -13.72
N LEU A 567 9.76 11.74 -14.69
CA LEU A 567 10.18 10.34 -14.75
C LEU A 567 11.67 10.23 -15.10
N LEU A 568 12.43 9.44 -14.34
CA LEU A 568 13.79 9.04 -14.73
C LEU A 568 13.83 7.60 -15.23
N VAL A 569 14.63 7.35 -16.27
CA VAL A 569 14.88 6.04 -16.86
C VAL A 569 16.31 5.97 -17.39
N LYS A 570 16.91 4.78 -17.40
CA LYS A 570 18.21 4.57 -18.07
C LYS A 570 18.06 4.77 -19.57
N ARG A 571 18.96 5.54 -20.19
CA ARG A 571 19.01 5.72 -21.65
C ARG A 571 18.93 4.38 -22.37
N LYS A 572 19.78 3.43 -21.97
CA LYS A 572 19.82 2.10 -22.59
C LYS A 572 18.45 1.42 -22.62
N LEU A 573 17.65 1.54 -21.57
CA LEU A 573 16.32 0.94 -21.51
C LEU A 573 15.31 1.70 -22.36
N TYR A 574 15.43 3.03 -22.41
CA TYR A 574 14.60 3.85 -23.28
C TYR A 574 14.85 3.50 -24.75
N GLU A 575 16.11 3.37 -25.16
CA GLU A 575 16.51 3.00 -26.53
C GLU A 575 16.17 1.54 -26.86
N GLU A 576 16.42 0.60 -25.94
CA GLU A 576 16.11 -0.84 -26.11
C GLU A 576 14.61 -1.10 -26.30
N LEU A 577 13.76 -0.23 -25.77
CA LEU A 577 12.30 -0.32 -25.89
C LEU A 577 11.74 0.70 -26.89
N ASP A 578 12.54 1.27 -27.79
CA ASP A 578 12.08 2.22 -28.82
C ASP A 578 11.32 3.45 -28.26
N GLY A 579 11.64 3.87 -27.04
CA GLY A 579 11.08 5.06 -26.40
C GLY A 579 9.58 4.98 -26.11
N LEU A 580 8.91 6.14 -26.16
CA LEU A 580 7.46 6.27 -25.98
C LEU A 580 6.71 5.91 -27.28
N GLU A 581 5.53 5.30 -27.16
CA GLU A 581 4.67 4.92 -28.30
C GLU A 581 4.05 6.17 -28.96
N GLU A 582 4.69 6.69 -30.00
CA GLU A 582 4.30 7.95 -30.62
C GLU A 582 3.20 7.84 -31.67
N GLU A 583 2.95 6.67 -32.25
CA GLU A 583 1.92 6.52 -33.28
C GLU A 583 0.53 6.34 -32.68
N LYS A 584 0.42 5.55 -31.60
CA LYS A 584 -0.86 5.23 -30.96
C LYS A 584 -1.14 6.00 -29.69
N LEU A 585 -0.11 6.51 -29.01
CA LEU A 585 -0.22 7.22 -27.74
C LEU A 585 0.49 8.57 -27.79
N PRO A 586 0.08 9.50 -28.69
CA PRO A 586 0.76 10.77 -28.86
C PRO A 586 0.68 11.68 -27.62
N ILE A 587 -0.31 11.52 -26.73
CA ILE A 587 -0.55 12.43 -25.60
C ILE A 587 -0.87 11.69 -24.29
N ALA A 588 -1.85 10.80 -24.28
CA ALA A 588 -2.29 10.10 -23.07
C ALA A 588 -1.70 8.70 -22.98
N PHE A 589 -1.50 8.20 -21.75
CA PHE A 589 -1.07 6.84 -21.43
C PHE A 589 0.27 6.36 -22.02
N ASN A 590 1.05 7.21 -22.69
CA ASN A 590 2.38 6.85 -23.19
C ASN A 590 3.33 6.39 -22.08
N ASP A 591 3.25 7.05 -20.92
CA ASP A 591 4.00 6.72 -19.71
C ASP A 591 3.55 5.38 -19.11
N VAL A 592 2.24 5.13 -19.10
CA VAL A 592 1.65 3.85 -18.69
C VAL A 592 2.16 2.73 -19.60
N ASP A 593 1.95 2.83 -20.91
CA ASP A 593 2.41 1.81 -21.87
C ASP A 593 3.92 1.53 -21.75
N PHE A 594 4.74 2.57 -21.67
CA PHE A 594 6.19 2.44 -21.51
C PHE A 594 6.56 1.73 -20.20
N CYS A 595 5.91 2.10 -19.08
CA CYS A 595 6.08 1.42 -17.80
C CYS A 595 5.67 -0.06 -17.86
N LEU A 596 4.59 -0.41 -18.57
CA LEU A 596 4.18 -1.81 -18.72
C LEU A 596 5.17 -2.60 -19.59
N ARG A 597 5.74 -1.99 -20.64
CA ARG A 597 6.80 -2.60 -21.46
C ARG A 597 8.10 -2.80 -20.69
N LEU A 598 8.49 -1.86 -19.82
CA LEU A 598 9.61 -2.05 -18.89
C LEU A 598 9.40 -3.27 -17.99
N GLN A 599 8.17 -3.50 -17.53
CA GLN A 599 7.84 -4.68 -16.73
C GLN A 599 7.88 -5.98 -17.53
N ASP A 600 7.39 -5.98 -18.77
CA ASP A 600 7.50 -7.15 -19.65
C ASP A 600 8.97 -7.49 -19.96
N ALA A 601 9.86 -6.48 -19.98
CA ALA A 601 11.30 -6.65 -20.09
C ALA A 601 12.00 -7.07 -18.77
N GLY A 602 11.24 -7.29 -17.69
CA GLY A 602 11.75 -7.78 -16.40
C GLY A 602 12.18 -6.71 -15.41
N TYR A 603 11.92 -5.43 -15.68
CA TYR A 603 12.24 -4.31 -14.78
C TYR A 603 11.05 -3.93 -13.91
N ARG A 604 11.31 -3.19 -12.83
CA ARG A 604 10.26 -2.67 -11.94
C ARG A 604 10.20 -1.16 -11.97
N ASN A 605 8.99 -0.60 -11.92
CA ASN A 605 8.79 0.85 -11.86
C ASN A 605 8.65 1.26 -10.39
N LEU A 606 9.36 2.31 -10.01
CA LEU A 606 9.47 2.75 -8.63
C LEU A 606 8.90 4.15 -8.46
N TRP A 607 8.21 4.37 -7.35
CA TRP A 607 7.84 5.70 -6.92
C TRP A 607 8.51 6.02 -5.59
N THR A 608 9.09 7.23 -5.47
CA THR A 608 9.69 7.72 -4.22
C THR A 608 8.90 8.90 -3.63
N PRO A 609 8.56 8.87 -2.33
CA PRO A 609 7.92 9.98 -1.64
C PRO A 609 8.88 11.14 -1.34
N TYR A 610 10.19 10.94 -1.56
CA TYR A 610 11.24 11.87 -1.13
C TYR A 610 11.70 12.84 -2.22
N ALA A 611 11.32 12.62 -3.47
CA ALA A 611 11.48 13.60 -4.55
C ALA A 611 10.15 14.33 -4.73
N VAL A 612 10.04 15.54 -4.18
CA VAL A 612 8.77 16.29 -4.15
C VAL A 612 8.85 17.54 -5.02
N LEU A 613 7.91 17.67 -5.96
CA LEU A 613 7.80 18.81 -6.88
C LEU A 613 6.34 19.27 -6.97
N TYR A 614 6.10 20.54 -7.32
CA TYR A 614 4.80 20.94 -7.82
C TYR A 614 4.69 20.62 -9.30
N HIS A 615 3.48 20.27 -9.74
CA HIS A 615 3.09 20.22 -11.13
C HIS A 615 1.84 21.08 -11.29
N HIS A 616 1.98 22.19 -12.02
CA HIS A 616 0.94 23.21 -12.11
C HIS A 616 -0.24 22.82 -13.04
N GLU A 617 -0.13 21.67 -13.73
CA GLU A 617 -1.10 20.94 -14.57
C GLU A 617 -1.97 21.75 -15.54
N SER A 618 -1.79 21.46 -16.83
CA SER A 618 -2.66 21.92 -17.93
C SER A 618 -2.79 23.44 -18.07
N ILE A 619 -1.90 24.23 -17.44
CA ILE A 619 -1.86 25.69 -17.63
C ILE A 619 -1.57 26.05 -19.10
N SER A 620 -0.62 25.36 -19.73
CA SER A 620 -0.23 25.60 -21.13
C SER A 620 -1.14 24.90 -22.15
N ARG A 621 -1.79 23.80 -21.77
CA ARG A 621 -2.59 22.93 -22.67
C ARG A 621 -4.09 23.29 -22.72
N GLY A 622 -4.62 23.96 -21.68
CA GLY A 622 -6.06 24.16 -21.48
C GLY A 622 -6.81 22.87 -21.16
N THR A 623 -8.13 22.96 -20.97
CA THR A 623 -9.01 21.78 -20.73
C THR A 623 -9.18 20.94 -22.01
N ASP A 624 -9.42 19.64 -21.85
CA ASP A 624 -9.55 18.66 -22.94
C ASP A 624 -10.96 18.66 -23.59
N ASP A 625 -11.67 19.80 -23.56
CA ASP A 625 -13.11 19.85 -23.83
C ASP A 625 -13.51 19.84 -25.33
N SER A 626 -12.55 19.82 -26.26
CA SER A 626 -12.85 19.85 -27.70
C SER A 626 -13.24 18.46 -28.25
N PRO A 627 -14.14 18.39 -29.25
CA PRO A 627 -14.52 17.11 -29.88
C PRO A 627 -13.34 16.31 -30.43
N GLU A 628 -12.34 16.98 -30.99
CA GLU A 628 -11.13 16.36 -31.55
C GLU A 628 -10.26 15.76 -30.44
N LYS A 629 -10.07 16.49 -29.32
CA LYS A 629 -9.32 16.03 -28.16
C LYS A 629 -10.00 14.80 -27.52
N HIS A 630 -11.32 14.83 -27.39
CA HIS A 630 -12.11 13.68 -26.94
C HIS A 630 -12.02 12.48 -27.91
N ALA A 631 -12.06 12.71 -29.22
CA ALA A 631 -11.93 11.65 -30.22
C ALA A 631 -10.55 10.98 -30.14
N ARG A 632 -9.47 11.77 -30.08
CA ARG A 632 -8.10 11.27 -29.85
C ARG A 632 -8.00 10.47 -28.56
N PHE A 633 -8.44 11.03 -27.43
CA PHE A 633 -8.39 10.34 -26.14
C PHE A 633 -9.10 8.99 -26.17
N ARG A 634 -10.26 8.90 -26.86
CA ARG A 634 -10.95 7.60 -27.07
C ARG A 634 -10.09 6.60 -27.83
N THR A 635 -9.39 7.01 -28.90
CA THR A 635 -8.50 6.10 -29.64
C THR A 635 -7.32 5.62 -28.80
N GLU A 636 -6.76 6.47 -27.94
CA GLU A 636 -5.69 6.12 -27.00
C GLU A 636 -6.20 5.11 -25.94
N VAL A 637 -7.42 5.31 -25.42
CA VAL A 637 -8.10 4.35 -24.53
C VAL A 637 -8.34 3.01 -25.22
N GLU A 638 -8.86 3.01 -26.44
CA GLU A 638 -9.11 1.78 -27.21
C GLU A 638 -7.82 0.99 -27.44
N TYR A 639 -6.72 1.67 -27.76
CA TYR A 639 -5.41 1.05 -27.88
C TYR A 639 -4.99 0.40 -26.56
N MET A 640 -5.04 1.13 -25.44
CA MET A 640 -4.66 0.60 -24.12
C MET A 640 -5.51 -0.62 -23.71
N LEU A 641 -6.82 -0.57 -23.95
CA LEU A 641 -7.71 -1.70 -23.67
C LEU A 641 -7.37 -2.91 -24.57
N SER A 642 -7.09 -2.68 -25.85
CA SER A 642 -6.76 -3.75 -26.79
C SER A 642 -5.41 -4.43 -26.48
N ARG A 643 -4.40 -3.64 -26.08
CA ARG A 643 -3.05 -4.14 -25.82
C ARG A 643 -2.88 -4.69 -24.41
N TRP A 644 -3.44 -4.00 -23.42
CA TRP A 644 -3.16 -4.24 -22.00
C TRP A 644 -4.36 -4.70 -21.18
N GLY A 645 -5.55 -4.86 -21.79
CA GLY A 645 -6.83 -5.11 -21.09
C GLY A 645 -6.75 -6.12 -19.95
N ALA A 646 -6.14 -7.28 -20.17
CA ALA A 646 -5.98 -8.30 -19.12
C ALA A 646 -5.18 -7.82 -17.89
N ARG A 647 -4.16 -6.99 -18.09
CA ARG A 647 -3.38 -6.40 -16.97
C ARG A 647 -4.11 -5.25 -16.29
N LEU A 648 -5.01 -4.56 -17.00
CA LEU A 648 -5.81 -3.47 -16.43
C LEU A 648 -6.87 -3.98 -15.44
N GLU A 649 -7.27 -5.26 -15.56
CA GLU A 649 -8.23 -5.87 -14.64
C GLU A 649 -7.64 -6.16 -13.25
N ASN A 650 -6.33 -6.41 -13.19
CA ASN A 650 -5.65 -6.82 -11.97
C ASN A 650 -4.26 -6.17 -11.84
N ASP A 651 -4.21 -5.00 -11.20
CA ASP A 651 -2.95 -4.37 -10.80
C ASP A 651 -2.35 -5.08 -9.56
N PRO A 652 -1.15 -5.68 -9.65
CA PRO A 652 -0.54 -6.40 -8.53
C PRO A 652 -0.24 -5.50 -7.32
N TYR A 653 -0.16 -4.17 -7.51
CA TYR A 653 0.12 -3.20 -6.45
C TYR A 653 -1.15 -2.54 -5.88
N TYR A 654 -2.34 -2.97 -6.31
CA TYR A 654 -3.63 -2.50 -5.81
C TYR A 654 -4.59 -3.66 -5.52
N ASN A 655 -4.69 -4.01 -4.24
CA ASN A 655 -5.41 -5.18 -3.77
C ASN A 655 -6.86 -5.25 -4.33
N PRO A 656 -7.33 -6.43 -4.78
CA PRO A 656 -8.65 -6.59 -5.38
C PRO A 656 -9.83 -6.33 -4.43
N ASN A 657 -9.60 -6.27 -3.11
CA ASN A 657 -10.57 -5.83 -2.11
C ASN A 657 -10.75 -4.30 -2.03
N LEU A 658 -9.92 -3.52 -2.74
CA LEU A 658 -9.95 -2.05 -2.75
C LEU A 658 -10.67 -1.49 -3.98
N ASN A 659 -11.30 -0.33 -3.83
CA ASN A 659 -12.19 0.27 -4.80
C ASN A 659 -11.44 0.81 -6.03
N ILE A 660 -11.59 0.14 -7.17
CA ILE A 660 -10.96 0.53 -8.44
C ILE A 660 -11.68 1.67 -9.17
N LYS A 661 -12.79 2.19 -8.64
CA LYS A 661 -13.52 3.29 -9.30
C LYS A 661 -13.13 4.67 -8.78
N LYS A 662 -12.61 4.76 -7.55
CA LYS A 662 -12.30 6.03 -6.89
C LYS A 662 -10.82 6.23 -6.59
N GLY A 663 -10.03 5.16 -6.46
CA GLY A 663 -8.58 5.27 -6.18
C GLY A 663 -8.25 5.84 -4.80
N ASP A 664 -9.24 5.87 -3.91
CA ASP A 664 -9.19 6.40 -2.55
C ASP A 664 -8.89 5.31 -1.50
N PHE A 665 -8.56 4.09 -1.95
CA PHE A 665 -8.29 2.92 -1.10
C PHE A 665 -9.46 2.55 -0.17
N THR A 666 -10.69 2.94 -0.53
CA THR A 666 -11.90 2.44 0.14
C THR A 666 -12.19 0.99 -0.24
N LEU A 667 -13.07 0.33 0.51
CA LEU A 667 -13.49 -1.05 0.23
C LEU A 667 -14.19 -1.16 -1.14
N ALA A 668 -13.92 -2.24 -1.86
CA ALA A 668 -14.64 -2.61 -3.08
C ALA A 668 -15.97 -3.31 -2.75
N TRP A 669 -16.99 -3.01 -3.56
CA TRP A 669 -18.36 -3.53 -3.44
C TRP A 669 -18.92 -3.93 -4.81
N PRO A 670 -18.80 -5.21 -5.24
CA PRO A 670 -18.08 -6.30 -4.58
C PRO A 670 -16.55 -6.22 -4.77
N PRO A 671 -15.76 -6.97 -3.97
CA PRO A 671 -14.36 -7.25 -4.25
C PRO A 671 -14.14 -7.89 -5.63
N ARG A 672 -12.99 -7.64 -6.24
CA ARG A 672 -12.56 -8.26 -7.51
C ARG A 672 -11.87 -9.61 -7.27
N ILE A 673 -12.39 -10.41 -6.34
CA ILE A 673 -11.83 -11.71 -5.99
C ILE A 673 -12.89 -12.78 -6.19
N ASN A 674 -12.52 -13.82 -6.91
CA ASN A 674 -13.38 -14.99 -7.05
C ASN A 674 -13.30 -15.87 -5.81
N LYS A 675 -14.41 -16.54 -5.47
CA LYS A 675 -14.39 -17.62 -4.49
C LYS A 675 -14.00 -18.89 -5.24
N PRO A 676 -12.75 -19.37 -5.16
CA PRO A 676 -12.25 -20.42 -6.05
C PRO A 676 -13.12 -21.68 -5.96
N TRP A 677 -13.67 -21.99 -4.78
CA TRP A 677 -14.56 -23.14 -4.55
C TRP A 677 -15.95 -23.05 -5.18
N ARG A 678 -16.35 -21.90 -5.73
CA ARG A 678 -17.61 -21.73 -6.47
C ARG A 678 -17.46 -21.92 -7.98
N GLU A 679 -16.24 -22.12 -8.46
CA GLU A 679 -15.90 -22.43 -9.86
C GLU A 679 -15.88 -23.93 -10.12
#